data_AF-A3ZSB9-F1
#
_entry.id   AF-A3ZSB9-F1
#
_cell.length_a   1.000
_cell.length_b   1.000
_cell.length_c   1.000
_cell.angle_alpha   90.00
_cell.angle_beta   90.00
_cell.angle_gamma   90.00
#
_symmetry.space_group_name_H-M   'P 1'
#
loop_
_entity.id
_entity.type
_entity.pdbx_description
1 polymer ?
#
loop_
_entity_poly.entity_id
_entity_poly.type
_entity_poly.pdbx_seq_one_letter_code
_entity_poly.pdbx_strand_id
1 'polypeptide(L)'
;MVWLDSDRQANVERLVCRDCNTATQPDELILTREKLRAGPPDILFTTTEMLNQRMADSQIGRLFGINTSVHQKPAMVLLDEVHTYSGITGAQVANVLRRWKKASGAKPHFVGLSATLSDAKRFFAQLTGVSDFRVEEVSPHPSEMNRQGVEYMMAVLGDPSSGTSLLSATIQTAMLMRRVLDTQSERYSRGLYGTREFVFTDDLDVTNRLFFNLRDAEGQNGWGRRDATKPEGSLANLRDSARPESDLRFRFGQSWKICEEIGHELNTNALLRVDRTSSQDVGVGANSDIIVATASLEVGFNDPEVNAVVQHKAPRDVAQFLQRKGRAGRRTEMRPWTIVMLSGYGRDRVAWQSYDLLFAPELPPRDLPTGNRYVLRMQAVYAFQDWMAAQLRKTPGLPPGSIWQDFAAPPSEHVSKKPGHARARQKAEARIVEALLTRDIGLEDLRNYLQSALQQSAEVIDMLLWEPPRSLMTAVLPTLLRRLETEWRFSGSASFGRRFDYFVPKNPLPEFIPATLFSDLNLPEVNIVTPAQTRSDDELDSRLPLLRAVKEFAPGRVSRRYGIHHQHVRHWIAPPDLNPEPQKFLPISNWMSQHDELGEFQFVVDGVTQSIRCVRPYEIRPDQPPSQISDTSNSFLRWQTQIAPAFQGMEGMLPLIPRWEAIVKGICFFTHNANCQVEVRRFARSTDSLIVMKNGQKFETRIEFVDDPPGCDSGGTEHSPTPVAVGFSIEVDGVAFRVHLPDELHLGDSEESSVKLRSLRTAFFRDRVLGDAGLDGIANWFQRQWLAEIYCSALIHAAIVSGVALESVWASQGKSSEVSLDFQTVLSVIFQSISTSQDNATGDGNDAAPDIRDEVHQRLFNDLATLLAQREVQEVLHRHASTLWQIPDDSWRAWLRRKFKTTLGSALIEGVQQLCPDLSADDLTLDIDSGPRPSDVPPVPNDMEEIWLLEKTVGGGGIVETFLHRYGEDPRRFFDLVEAALNPGDFEVVDDQLTILLGWLNDPSDSSVRDQFSEVRNASSVSHQAQANSFEQLIRLLSQRGLFVCHSVVAAIASRILKPGSTPATDQLLLDLIADWQRLEQRLGIDIDLRIIAYLNSNTDRLDRSLASIVGDAVGIDPRQWRFGALTSMLWPRGNSIRGRKLDTYNPFVKLPDADCELVRDCLGGGPFIVSLADADWREQVVRRLVCDNAVTLLGNAESLSNLRLAILDLMAQPVDVGLLLLHPRVRSVQRHSGNIEVTFELAEGVQ
;
A
#
# COMPACT_ATOMS: atom_id res chain seq x y z
N MET A 1 28.66 25.92 12.87
CA MET A 1 29.19 26.88 11.87
C MET A 1 28.07 27.84 11.45
N VAL A 2 28.34 29.14 11.33
CA VAL A 2 27.34 30.17 10.93
C VAL A 2 27.93 31.12 9.88
N TRP A 3 27.10 31.60 8.94
CA TRP A 3 27.48 32.67 8.00
C TRP A 3 27.11 34.01 8.62
N LEU A 4 28.11 34.82 8.98
CA LEU A 4 27.89 36.11 9.63
C LEU A 4 27.25 37.11 8.66
N ASP A 5 26.32 37.94 9.14
CA ASP A 5 25.66 38.95 8.31
C ASP A 5 26.64 39.99 7.75
N SER A 6 27.69 40.32 8.49
CA SER A 6 28.78 41.19 8.02
C SER A 6 29.49 40.58 6.79
N ASP A 7 29.73 39.27 6.82
CA ASP A 7 30.38 38.56 5.73
C ASP A 7 29.41 38.44 4.53
N ARG A 8 28.13 38.15 4.78
CA ARG A 8 27.08 38.11 3.74
C ARG A 8 26.92 39.46 3.02
N GLN A 9 26.87 40.56 3.76
CA GLN A 9 26.76 41.92 3.20
C GLN A 9 28.01 42.33 2.42
N ALA A 10 29.19 41.89 2.88
CA ALA A 10 30.47 42.10 2.19
C ALA A 10 30.70 41.12 1.02
N ASN A 11 29.74 40.22 0.75
CA ASN A 11 29.84 39.14 -0.24
C ASN A 11 31.05 38.20 -0.02
N VAL A 12 31.39 37.97 1.25
CA VAL A 12 32.44 37.04 1.71
C VAL A 12 31.77 35.73 2.11
N GLU A 13 32.11 34.65 1.41
CA GLU A 13 31.65 33.30 1.77
C GLU A 13 32.57 32.70 2.83
N ARG A 14 32.19 32.87 4.10
CA ARG A 14 32.93 32.35 5.25
C ARG A 14 31.98 31.88 6.33
N LEU A 15 32.13 30.63 6.76
CA LEU A 15 31.42 30.10 7.91
C LEU A 15 32.35 30.15 9.14
N VAL A 16 31.83 30.61 10.27
CA VAL A 16 32.57 30.68 11.54
C VAL A 16 31.94 29.74 12.56
N CYS A 17 32.75 28.94 13.25
CA CYS A 17 32.29 28.09 14.35
C CYS A 17 31.89 28.96 15.53
N ARG A 18 30.71 28.72 16.12
CA ARG A 18 30.29 29.49 17.30
C ARG A 18 31.05 29.10 18.57
N ASP A 19 31.57 27.87 18.62
CA ASP A 19 32.18 27.33 19.84
C ASP A 19 33.69 27.55 19.88
N CYS A 20 34.38 27.31 18.76
CA CYS A 20 35.84 27.45 18.67
C CYS A 20 36.32 28.60 17.77
N ASN A 21 35.41 29.40 17.22
CA ASN A 21 35.69 30.54 16.32
C ASN A 21 36.53 30.21 15.07
N THR A 22 36.72 28.92 14.76
CA THR A 22 37.41 28.48 13.55
C THR A 22 36.57 28.86 12.33
N ALA A 23 37.21 29.43 11.31
CA ALA A 23 36.54 29.88 10.11
C ALA A 23 36.93 29.01 8.91
N THR A 24 35.98 28.75 8.01
CA THR A 24 36.26 28.08 6.74
C THR A 24 37.11 28.98 5.85
N GLN A 25 38.01 28.39 5.08
CA GLN A 25 38.76 29.08 4.05
C GLN A 25 37.89 29.28 2.78
N PRO A 26 38.22 30.26 1.92
CA PRO A 26 37.43 30.57 0.72
C PRO A 26 37.35 29.43 -0.32
N ASP A 27 38.25 28.45 -0.26
CA ASP A 27 38.38 27.30 -1.15
C ASP A 27 37.78 26.00 -0.57
N GLU A 28 37.38 25.98 0.70
CA GLU A 28 36.85 24.77 1.35
C GLU A 28 35.36 24.51 1.05
N LEU A 29 34.54 25.56 1.07
CA LEU A 29 33.08 25.43 0.92
C LEU A 29 32.51 26.58 0.11
N ILE A 30 31.70 26.26 -0.89
CA ILE A 30 30.99 27.25 -1.70
C ILE A 30 29.56 27.42 -1.15
N LEU A 31 29.20 28.66 -0.79
CA LEU A 31 27.91 28.97 -0.15
C LEU A 31 26.85 29.49 -1.13
N THR A 32 27.24 30.13 -2.23
CA THR A 32 26.30 30.75 -3.17
C THR A 32 26.28 30.10 -4.56
N ARG A 33 25.12 30.19 -5.22
CA ARG A 33 24.97 29.77 -6.62
C ARG A 33 25.77 30.64 -7.60
N GLU A 34 26.07 31.88 -7.25
CA GLU A 34 26.85 32.78 -8.11
C GLU A 34 28.30 32.31 -8.20
N LYS A 35 28.92 31.96 -7.07
CA LYS A 35 30.29 31.42 -7.04
C LYS A 35 30.37 30.03 -7.70
N LEU A 36 29.37 29.16 -7.49
CA LEU A 36 29.26 27.89 -8.23
C LEU A 36 29.24 28.11 -9.76
N ARG A 37 28.53 29.13 -10.26
CA ARG A 37 28.53 29.44 -11.70
C ARG A 37 29.88 29.95 -12.22
N ALA A 38 30.67 30.59 -11.36
CA ALA A 38 31.99 31.11 -11.71
C ALA A 38 33.03 30.00 -11.83
N GLY A 39 32.94 28.95 -10.99
CA GLY A 39 33.82 27.77 -11.04
C GLY A 39 33.19 26.54 -10.38
N PRO A 40 33.30 25.35 -11.01
CA PRO A 40 32.77 24.11 -10.42
C PRO A 40 33.61 23.67 -9.19
N PRO A 41 32.99 23.08 -8.16
CA PRO A 41 33.70 22.48 -7.04
C PRO A 41 34.34 21.14 -7.41
N ASP A 42 35.29 20.67 -6.59
CA ASP A 42 35.88 19.34 -6.74
C ASP A 42 34.88 18.22 -6.41
N ILE A 43 34.00 18.44 -5.43
CA ILE A 43 32.92 17.53 -5.02
C ILE A 43 31.60 18.29 -5.14
N LEU A 44 30.69 17.76 -5.96
CA LEU A 44 29.36 18.33 -6.17
C LEU A 44 28.28 17.40 -5.60
N PHE A 45 27.57 17.87 -4.58
CA PHE A 45 26.32 17.24 -4.13
C PHE A 45 25.16 17.78 -4.97
N THR A 46 24.41 16.88 -5.60
CA THR A 46 23.27 17.24 -6.44
C THR A 46 22.20 16.17 -6.40
N THR A 47 21.02 16.49 -6.94
CA THR A 47 19.93 15.55 -7.12
C THR A 47 19.77 15.19 -8.59
N THR A 48 19.18 14.03 -8.87
CA THR A 48 18.82 13.61 -10.25
C THR A 48 17.90 14.63 -10.91
N GLU A 49 17.01 15.26 -10.14
CA GLU A 49 16.14 16.35 -10.61
C GLU A 49 16.95 17.57 -11.06
N MET A 50 17.90 18.04 -10.25
CA MET A 50 18.74 19.17 -10.62
C MET A 50 19.59 18.85 -11.84
N LEU A 51 20.10 17.63 -11.94
CA LEU A 51 20.81 17.17 -13.14
C LEU A 51 19.90 17.23 -14.37
N ASN A 52 18.68 16.68 -14.29
CA ASN A 52 17.71 16.66 -15.39
C ASN A 52 17.33 18.08 -15.85
N GLN A 53 16.95 18.97 -14.91
CA GLN A 53 16.50 20.32 -15.25
C GLN A 53 17.60 21.25 -15.77
N ARG A 54 18.86 21.02 -15.34
CA ARG A 54 19.95 21.98 -15.55
C ARG A 54 21.01 21.53 -16.55
N MET A 55 20.96 20.29 -17.03
CA MET A 55 21.85 19.79 -18.07
C MET A 55 21.77 20.61 -19.38
N ALA A 56 20.56 21.04 -19.77
CA ALA A 56 20.33 21.87 -20.95
C ALA A 56 20.55 23.39 -20.71
N ASP A 57 21.11 23.77 -19.56
CA ASP A 57 21.45 25.17 -19.23
C ASP A 57 22.90 25.49 -19.64
N SER A 58 23.07 26.56 -20.42
CA SER A 58 24.39 26.96 -20.94
C SER A 58 25.40 27.44 -19.89
N GLN A 59 24.94 27.86 -18.70
CA GLN A 59 25.80 28.30 -17.60
C GLN A 59 25.94 27.19 -16.55
N ILE A 60 24.83 26.60 -16.13
CA ILE A 60 24.81 25.62 -15.04
C ILE A 60 25.29 24.24 -15.51
N GLY A 61 25.08 23.87 -16.79
CA GLY A 61 25.51 22.58 -17.33
C GLY A 61 27.00 22.29 -17.16
N ARG A 62 27.85 23.34 -17.09
CA ARG A 62 29.29 23.21 -16.85
C ARG A 62 29.63 22.56 -15.51
N LEU A 63 28.77 22.71 -14.49
CA LEU A 63 28.93 22.05 -13.19
C LEU A 63 28.92 20.53 -13.31
N PHE A 64 28.24 19.99 -14.32
CA PHE A 64 28.14 18.55 -14.57
C PHE A 64 29.14 18.06 -15.63
N GLY A 65 30.17 18.85 -15.93
CA GLY A 65 31.18 18.49 -16.94
C GLY A 65 30.72 18.64 -18.39
N ILE A 66 29.65 19.40 -18.66
CA ILE A 66 29.14 19.64 -20.01
C ILE A 66 29.82 20.87 -20.60
N ASN A 67 30.36 20.73 -21.82
CA ASN A 67 31.10 21.80 -22.50
C ASN A 67 32.29 22.33 -21.67
N THR A 68 32.97 21.42 -20.96
CA THR A 68 34.19 21.69 -20.19
C THR A 68 35.38 20.91 -20.75
N SER A 69 36.59 21.27 -20.30
CA SER A 69 37.81 20.53 -20.64
C SER A 69 37.82 19.13 -20.02
N VAL A 70 38.65 18.22 -20.54
CA VAL A 70 38.72 16.82 -20.07
C VAL A 70 39.02 16.72 -18.57
N HIS A 71 39.88 17.61 -18.04
CA HIS A 71 40.27 17.62 -16.63
C HIS A 71 39.16 18.13 -15.68
N GLN A 72 38.12 18.77 -16.23
CA GLN A 72 36.97 19.28 -15.46
C GLN A 72 35.74 18.37 -15.56
N LYS A 73 35.88 17.17 -16.15
CA LYS A 73 34.81 16.19 -16.21
C LYS A 73 34.80 15.33 -14.96
N PRO A 74 33.64 14.96 -14.41
CA PRO A 74 33.56 14.08 -13.25
C PRO A 74 34.23 12.73 -13.50
N ALA A 75 35.17 12.35 -12.65
CA ALA A 75 35.87 11.06 -12.69
C ALA A 75 35.13 9.95 -11.93
N MET A 76 34.30 10.32 -10.95
CA MET A 76 33.55 9.41 -10.10
C MET A 76 32.12 9.93 -9.90
N VAL A 77 31.15 9.02 -9.80
CA VAL A 77 29.77 9.31 -9.39
C VAL A 77 29.40 8.35 -8.26
N LEU A 78 29.11 8.92 -7.09
CA LEU A 78 28.53 8.20 -5.96
C LEU A 78 27.01 8.30 -6.04
N LEU A 79 26.35 7.14 -6.06
CA LEU A 79 24.92 7.01 -5.95
C LEU A 79 24.62 6.45 -4.57
N ASP A 80 24.03 7.27 -3.72
CA ASP A 80 23.59 6.84 -2.40
C ASP A 80 22.20 6.19 -2.48
N GLU A 81 21.93 5.24 -1.60
CA GLU A 81 20.60 4.62 -1.42
C GLU A 81 20.00 4.07 -2.74
N VAL A 82 20.82 3.35 -3.50
CA VAL A 82 20.56 2.89 -4.88
C VAL A 82 19.24 2.12 -5.02
N HIS A 83 18.82 1.38 -4.00
CA HIS A 83 17.55 0.65 -4.00
C HIS A 83 16.30 1.53 -4.07
N THR A 84 16.41 2.83 -3.75
CA THR A 84 15.29 3.78 -3.88
C THR A 84 14.89 4.00 -5.34
N TYR A 85 15.80 3.75 -6.28
CA TYR A 85 15.56 3.88 -7.71
C TYR A 85 14.88 2.63 -8.27
N SER A 86 13.57 2.44 -8.09
CA SER A 86 12.89 1.22 -8.56
C SER A 86 11.73 1.51 -9.51
N GLY A 87 11.30 0.51 -10.29
CA GLY A 87 10.19 0.65 -11.25
C GLY A 87 10.37 1.82 -12.21
N ILE A 88 9.28 2.53 -12.49
CA ILE A 88 9.26 3.68 -13.42
C ILE A 88 10.21 4.79 -12.97
N THR A 89 10.26 5.13 -11.68
CA THR A 89 11.12 6.22 -11.17
C THR A 89 12.61 5.86 -11.31
N GLY A 90 12.97 4.60 -11.07
CA GLY A 90 14.31 4.09 -11.31
C GLY A 90 14.70 4.12 -12.80
N ALA A 91 13.78 3.75 -13.69
CA ALA A 91 13.99 3.84 -15.13
C ALA A 91 14.21 5.30 -15.61
N GLN A 92 13.50 6.26 -15.03
CA GLN A 92 13.73 7.69 -15.28
C GLN A 92 15.16 8.10 -14.89
N VAL A 93 15.61 7.76 -13.68
CA VAL A 93 16.98 8.06 -13.22
C VAL A 93 18.02 7.42 -14.11
N ALA A 94 17.82 6.14 -14.47
CA ALA A 94 18.75 5.42 -15.33
C ALA A 94 18.92 6.13 -16.68
N ASN A 95 17.82 6.60 -17.29
CA ASN A 95 17.86 7.37 -18.53
C ASN A 95 18.49 8.77 -18.38
N VAL A 96 18.27 9.45 -17.25
CA VAL A 96 18.97 10.73 -16.95
C VAL A 96 20.49 10.52 -16.88
N LEU A 97 20.97 9.45 -16.24
CA LEU A 97 22.40 9.13 -16.18
C LEU A 97 22.99 8.83 -17.56
N ARG A 98 22.26 8.09 -18.42
CA ARG A 98 22.68 7.83 -19.81
C ARG A 98 22.76 9.12 -20.64
N ARG A 99 21.73 9.97 -20.56
CA ARG A 99 21.70 11.28 -21.22
C ARG A 99 22.85 12.16 -20.75
N TRP A 100 23.10 12.21 -19.45
CA TRP A 100 24.22 12.97 -18.89
C TRP A 100 25.58 12.46 -19.38
N LYS A 101 25.82 11.15 -19.41
CA LYS A 101 27.05 10.57 -19.97
C LYS A 101 27.22 10.98 -21.43
N LYS A 102 26.15 11.00 -22.22
CA LYS A 102 26.18 11.46 -23.62
C LYS A 102 26.44 12.96 -23.74
N ALA A 103 25.77 13.80 -22.96
CA ALA A 103 25.89 15.25 -23.02
C ALA A 103 27.25 15.77 -22.53
N SER A 104 27.80 15.18 -21.46
CA SER A 104 29.11 15.53 -20.91
C SER A 104 30.27 14.84 -21.66
N GLY A 105 30.02 13.66 -22.22
CA GLY A 105 31.07 12.77 -22.72
C GLY A 105 32.00 12.27 -21.60
N ALA A 106 31.53 12.26 -20.34
CA ALA A 106 32.27 11.73 -19.20
C ALA A 106 32.20 10.19 -19.17
N LYS A 107 33.24 9.56 -18.60
CA LYS A 107 33.33 8.10 -18.38
C LYS A 107 33.67 7.83 -16.91
N PRO A 108 32.77 8.15 -15.97
CA PRO A 108 33.07 8.06 -14.55
C PRO A 108 33.10 6.61 -14.06
N HIS A 109 33.78 6.38 -12.95
CA HIS A 109 33.59 5.21 -12.10
C HIS A 109 32.34 5.39 -11.23
N PHE A 110 31.41 4.45 -11.28
CA PHE A 110 30.17 4.49 -10.49
C PHE A 110 30.34 3.69 -9.21
N VAL A 111 29.96 4.27 -8.08
CA VAL A 111 29.89 3.61 -6.78
C VAL A 111 28.46 3.72 -6.27
N GLY A 112 27.84 2.60 -5.96
CA GLY A 112 26.47 2.53 -5.45
C GLY A 112 26.45 2.06 -4.00
N LEU A 113 25.71 2.75 -3.14
CA LEU A 113 25.47 2.33 -1.75
C LEU A 113 24.04 1.80 -1.64
N SER A 114 23.86 0.60 -1.08
CA SER A 114 22.55 -0.02 -0.89
C SER A 114 22.57 -1.02 0.25
N ALA A 115 21.44 -1.18 0.95
CA ALA A 115 21.30 -2.14 2.06
C ALA A 115 20.31 -3.29 1.75
N THR A 116 19.58 -3.23 0.65
CA THR A 116 18.27 -3.92 0.51
C THR A 116 18.01 -4.48 -0.89
N LEU A 117 19.06 -4.76 -1.69
CA LEU A 117 18.92 -5.38 -3.02
C LEU A 117 19.34 -6.85 -2.98
N SER A 118 18.50 -7.74 -3.51
CA SER A 118 18.82 -9.17 -3.64
C SER A 118 19.60 -9.53 -4.91
N ASP A 119 19.48 -8.74 -5.99
CA ASP A 119 20.31 -8.83 -7.21
C ASP A 119 20.95 -7.46 -7.51
N ALA A 120 21.89 -7.06 -6.64
CA ALA A 120 22.49 -5.72 -6.68
C ALA A 120 23.27 -5.46 -7.98
N LYS A 121 23.94 -6.49 -8.51
CA LYS A 121 24.81 -6.38 -9.69
C LYS A 121 24.01 -6.04 -10.95
N ARG A 122 22.98 -6.82 -11.26
CA ARG A 122 22.11 -6.60 -12.43
C ARG A 122 21.40 -5.26 -12.34
N PHE A 123 20.82 -4.96 -11.17
CA PHE A 123 20.11 -3.71 -10.94
C PHE A 123 21.03 -2.49 -11.16
N PHE A 124 22.25 -2.51 -10.61
CA PHE A 124 23.19 -1.39 -10.75
C PHE A 124 23.71 -1.23 -12.18
N ALA A 125 23.90 -2.33 -12.91
CA ALA A 125 24.22 -2.32 -14.34
C ALA A 125 23.12 -1.62 -15.16
N GLN A 126 21.85 -1.97 -14.90
CA GLN A 126 20.69 -1.33 -15.53
C GLN A 126 20.54 0.15 -15.14
N LEU A 127 20.82 0.51 -13.90
CA LEU A 127 20.74 1.90 -13.43
C LEU A 127 21.80 2.79 -14.12
N THR A 128 23.04 2.32 -14.19
CA THR A 128 24.19 3.13 -14.67
C THR A 128 24.41 3.05 -16.19
N GLY A 129 23.74 2.10 -16.86
CA GLY A 129 23.98 1.80 -18.27
C GLY A 129 25.40 1.27 -18.53
N VAL A 130 25.92 0.51 -17.57
CA VAL A 130 27.20 -0.21 -17.65
C VAL A 130 26.90 -1.70 -17.78
N SER A 131 27.72 -2.45 -18.52
CA SER A 131 27.52 -3.89 -18.68
C SER A 131 27.68 -4.64 -17.37
N ASP A 132 26.83 -5.64 -17.14
CA ASP A 132 26.78 -6.45 -15.91
C ASP A 132 28.15 -7.03 -15.50
N PHE A 133 28.92 -7.56 -16.46
CA PHE A 133 30.26 -8.10 -16.19
C PHE A 133 31.30 -7.09 -15.69
N ARG A 134 30.99 -5.78 -15.69
CA ARG A 134 31.83 -4.70 -15.15
C ARG A 134 31.34 -4.18 -13.80
N VAL A 135 30.32 -4.81 -13.22
CA VAL A 135 29.79 -4.50 -11.90
C VAL A 135 30.20 -5.61 -10.93
N GLU A 136 30.59 -5.22 -9.73
CA GLU A 136 30.95 -6.14 -8.65
C GLU A 136 30.18 -5.72 -7.40
N GLU A 137 29.50 -6.68 -6.78
CA GLU A 137 28.89 -6.47 -5.47
C GLU A 137 29.96 -6.68 -4.40
N VAL A 138 30.07 -5.73 -3.48
CA VAL A 138 30.98 -5.80 -2.34
C VAL A 138 30.14 -5.91 -1.08
N SER A 139 29.98 -7.13 -0.57
CA SER A 139 29.25 -7.44 0.67
C SER A 139 30.06 -8.37 1.59
N PRO A 140 29.97 -8.23 2.92
CA PRO A 140 30.74 -9.04 3.87
C PRO A 140 30.18 -10.47 3.96
N HIS A 141 31.05 -11.48 4.01
CA HIS A 141 30.63 -12.85 4.23
C HIS A 141 30.20 -13.06 5.70
N PRO A 142 29.23 -13.94 6.02
CA PRO A 142 28.84 -14.21 7.42
C PRO A 142 29.97 -14.58 8.36
N SER A 143 31.03 -15.21 7.85
CA SER A 143 32.24 -15.53 8.64
C SER A 143 33.14 -14.32 8.93
N GLU A 144 32.98 -13.22 8.19
CA GLU A 144 33.71 -11.96 8.38
C GLU A 144 32.98 -11.02 9.35
N MET A 145 31.74 -11.34 9.72
CA MET A 145 30.89 -10.51 10.56
C MET A 145 31.08 -10.81 12.05
N ASN A 146 31.34 -9.76 12.84
CA ASN A 146 31.28 -9.82 14.29
C ASN A 146 29.88 -9.40 14.78
N ARG A 147 29.15 -10.31 15.42
CA ARG A 147 27.82 -10.00 15.99
C ARG A 147 27.97 -9.09 17.22
N GLN A 148 27.42 -7.87 17.16
CA GLN A 148 27.39 -6.90 18.25
C GLN A 148 26.01 -6.23 18.32
N GLY A 149 25.57 -5.84 19.52
CA GLY A 149 24.27 -5.18 19.73
C GLY A 149 23.07 -6.13 19.73
N VAL A 150 21.87 -5.57 19.93
CA VAL A 150 20.58 -6.27 19.86
C VAL A 150 19.53 -5.28 19.38
N GLU A 151 18.67 -5.69 18.45
CA GLU A 151 17.49 -4.92 18.05
C GLU A 151 16.24 -5.47 18.77
N TYR A 152 15.40 -4.57 19.28
CA TYR A 152 14.11 -4.90 19.85
C TYR A 152 12.99 -4.50 18.88
N MET A 153 12.10 -5.45 18.58
CA MET A 153 10.92 -5.21 17.78
C MET A 153 9.67 -5.54 18.59
N MET A 154 8.68 -4.65 18.52
CA MET A 154 7.41 -4.79 19.22
C MET A 154 6.27 -4.44 18.28
N ALA A 155 5.30 -5.32 18.15
CA ALA A 155 4.00 -4.98 17.59
C ALA A 155 3.06 -4.68 18.76
N VAL A 156 2.26 -3.61 18.66
CA VAL A 156 1.28 -3.24 19.67
C VAL A 156 -0.08 -3.14 18.99
N LEU A 157 -1.04 -3.92 19.46
CA LEU A 157 -2.42 -3.83 19.02
C LEU A 157 -3.16 -2.79 19.87
N GLY A 158 -3.68 -1.73 19.23
CA GLY A 158 -4.55 -0.77 19.91
C GLY A 158 -5.87 -1.43 20.30
N ASP A 159 -6.34 -1.15 21.52
CA ASP A 159 -7.61 -1.67 22.05
C ASP A 159 -8.81 -1.11 21.25
N PRO A 160 -9.49 -1.95 20.44
CA PRO A 160 -10.63 -1.53 19.63
C PRO A 160 -11.84 -1.10 20.46
N SER A 161 -11.97 -1.60 21.69
CA SER A 161 -13.13 -1.40 22.58
C SER A 161 -13.15 -0.04 23.25
N SER A 162 -11.95 0.51 23.49
CA SER A 162 -11.72 1.81 24.14
C SER A 162 -12.44 2.98 23.47
N GLY A 163 -12.92 2.82 22.23
CA GLY A 163 -13.50 3.90 21.43
C GLY A 163 -12.50 5.02 21.10
N THR A 164 -11.23 4.84 21.48
CA THR A 164 -10.17 5.82 21.24
C THR A 164 -9.54 5.56 19.87
N SER A 165 -9.09 6.63 19.22
CA SER A 165 -8.36 6.50 17.96
C SER A 165 -7.03 5.77 18.17
N LEU A 166 -6.60 4.93 17.22
CA LEU A 166 -5.26 4.34 17.22
C LEU A 166 -4.14 5.39 17.37
N LEU A 167 -4.38 6.62 16.89
CA LEU A 167 -3.49 7.75 17.09
C LEU A 167 -3.26 8.07 18.57
N SER A 168 -4.26 7.92 19.43
CA SER A 168 -4.12 8.11 20.88
C SER A 168 -3.15 7.09 21.48
N ALA A 169 -3.27 5.82 21.11
CA ALA A 169 -2.33 4.79 21.52
C ALA A 169 -0.91 5.11 21.02
N THR A 170 -0.78 5.57 19.77
CA THR A 170 0.52 5.98 19.19
C THR A 170 1.15 7.15 19.96
N ILE A 171 0.35 8.14 20.37
CA ILE A 171 0.81 9.28 21.19
C ILE A 171 1.32 8.81 22.54
N GLN A 172 0.57 7.96 23.24
CA GLN A 172 0.99 7.44 24.55
C GLN A 172 2.24 6.57 24.44
N THR A 173 2.34 5.74 23.40
CA THR A 173 3.53 4.95 23.10
C THR A 173 4.75 5.85 22.88
N ALA A 174 4.62 6.91 22.08
CA ALA A 174 5.73 7.83 21.83
C ALA A 174 6.15 8.62 23.08
N MET A 175 5.18 9.08 23.87
CA MET A 175 5.47 9.78 25.14
C MET A 175 6.21 8.88 26.15
N LEU A 176 5.82 7.60 26.23
CA LEU A 176 6.44 6.61 27.11
C LEU A 176 7.82 6.19 26.58
N MET A 177 7.89 5.80 25.30
CA MET A 177 9.11 5.29 24.69
C MET A 177 10.23 6.32 24.79
N ARG A 178 9.98 7.59 24.46
CA ARG A 178 10.96 8.66 24.67
C ARG A 178 11.46 8.77 26.11
N ARG A 179 10.60 8.53 27.11
CA ARG A 179 10.93 8.54 28.55
C ARG A 179 11.53 7.22 29.08
N VAL A 180 11.62 6.20 28.24
CA VAL A 180 12.36 4.96 28.52
C VAL A 180 13.79 5.02 27.96
N LEU A 181 14.06 5.92 27.01
CA LEU A 181 15.42 6.20 26.52
C LEU A 181 16.23 7.04 27.52
N ASP A 182 17.54 7.24 27.27
CA ASP A 182 18.37 8.11 28.12
C ASP A 182 17.84 9.56 28.07
N THR A 183 18.06 10.31 29.15
CA THR A 183 17.81 11.76 29.16
C THR A 183 18.92 12.49 28.40
N GLN A 184 18.68 13.74 27.97
CA GLN A 184 19.71 14.54 27.31
C GLN A 184 20.86 14.91 28.26
N SER A 185 20.58 15.05 29.56
CA SER A 185 21.55 15.45 30.60
C SER A 185 22.29 14.26 31.23
N GLU A 186 21.59 13.15 31.49
CA GLU A 186 22.10 11.97 32.19
C GLU A 186 21.86 10.70 31.35
N ARG A 187 22.96 10.12 30.87
CA ARG A 187 22.95 8.90 30.05
C ARG A 187 23.13 7.65 30.91
N TYR A 188 22.07 7.21 31.59
CA TYR A 188 22.10 6.07 32.51
C TYR A 188 22.62 4.79 31.83
N SER A 189 22.23 4.58 30.57
CA SER A 189 22.66 3.42 29.78
C SER A 189 24.07 3.53 29.20
N ARG A 190 24.80 4.62 29.48
CA ARG A 190 26.08 4.97 28.83
C ARG A 190 25.95 5.07 27.31
N GLY A 191 24.78 5.49 26.82
CA GLY A 191 24.50 5.71 25.41
C GLY A 191 24.07 4.47 24.62
N LEU A 192 23.71 3.35 25.27
CA LEU A 192 23.14 2.17 24.62
C LEU A 192 21.74 2.44 24.04
N TYR A 193 20.95 3.30 24.70
CA TYR A 193 19.56 3.57 24.32
C TYR A 193 19.33 4.95 23.68
N GLY A 194 20.37 5.74 23.39
CA GLY A 194 20.22 7.07 22.78
C GLY A 194 19.24 8.01 23.51
N THR A 195 18.86 9.11 22.88
CA THR A 195 18.02 10.16 23.50
C THR A 195 16.89 10.65 22.60
N ARG A 196 16.67 10.06 21.41
CA ARG A 196 15.69 10.55 20.44
C ARG A 196 14.84 9.44 19.84
N GLU A 197 13.61 9.82 19.48
CA GLU A 197 12.62 8.96 18.85
C GLU A 197 12.07 9.58 17.55
N PHE A 198 11.89 8.74 16.53
CA PHE A 198 11.16 9.09 15.30
C PHE A 198 9.82 8.37 15.23
N VAL A 199 8.77 9.10 14.85
CA VAL A 199 7.42 8.57 14.70
C VAL A 199 6.95 8.73 13.25
N PHE A 200 6.84 7.64 12.51
CA PHE A 200 6.49 7.63 11.10
C PHE A 200 4.99 7.42 10.85
N THR A 201 4.48 8.16 9.86
CA THR A 201 3.11 8.03 9.33
C THR A 201 3.15 8.09 7.79
N ASP A 202 2.25 7.36 7.12
CA ASP A 202 2.21 7.28 5.64
C ASP A 202 1.34 8.37 4.98
N ASP A 203 0.66 9.22 5.76
CA ASP A 203 -0.33 10.18 5.28
C ASP A 203 -0.14 11.55 5.93
N LEU A 204 -0.06 12.62 5.13
CA LEU A 204 0.20 13.99 5.60
C LEU A 204 -0.90 14.55 6.52
N ASP A 205 -2.17 14.22 6.29
CA ASP A 205 -3.26 14.60 7.20
C ASP A 205 -3.07 13.93 8.56
N VAL A 206 -2.71 12.64 8.56
CA VAL A 206 -2.39 11.88 9.79
C VAL A 206 -1.12 12.42 10.47
N THR A 207 -0.08 12.76 9.72
CA THR A 207 1.16 13.39 10.24
C THR A 207 0.84 14.69 10.98
N ASN A 208 0.04 15.57 10.36
CA ASN A 208 -0.31 16.86 10.94
C ASN A 208 -1.20 16.71 12.17
N ARG A 209 -2.16 15.76 12.15
CA ARG A 209 -2.96 15.40 13.33
C ARG A 209 -2.08 14.90 14.47
N LEU A 210 -1.22 13.93 14.20
CA LEU A 210 -0.35 13.31 15.20
C LEU A 210 0.57 14.36 15.84
N PHE A 211 1.21 15.20 15.03
CA PHE A 211 2.09 16.25 15.51
C PHE A 211 1.41 17.22 16.50
N PHE A 212 0.27 17.80 16.12
CA PHE A 212 -0.42 18.74 17.01
C PHE A 212 -1.02 18.04 18.23
N ASN A 213 -1.56 16.82 18.07
CA ASN A 213 -2.12 16.08 19.19
C ASN A 213 -1.03 15.64 20.20
N LEU A 214 0.19 15.35 19.74
CA LEU A 214 1.30 14.99 20.60
C LEU A 214 1.83 16.23 21.37
N ARG A 215 1.90 17.40 20.72
CA ARG A 215 2.15 18.68 21.42
C ARG A 215 1.10 18.98 22.47
N ASP A 216 -0.18 18.85 22.10
CA ASP A 216 -1.30 19.06 22.99
C ASP A 216 -1.25 18.09 24.20
N ALA A 217 -0.91 16.82 23.96
CA ALA A 217 -0.73 15.81 25.00
C ALA A 217 0.48 16.12 25.92
N GLU A 218 1.54 16.74 25.40
CA GLU A 218 2.68 17.25 26.17
C GLU A 218 2.41 18.63 26.80
N GLY A 219 1.15 19.08 26.89
CA GLY A 219 0.79 20.33 27.55
C GLY A 219 1.27 21.58 26.80
N GLN A 220 1.55 21.46 25.50
CA GLN A 220 2.00 22.55 24.63
C GLN A 220 0.86 23.03 23.72
N ASN A 221 0.84 24.32 23.43
CA ASN A 221 -0.03 24.91 22.42
C ASN A 221 0.52 24.70 20.99
N GLY A 222 -0.22 25.18 19.98
CA GLY A 222 0.17 25.06 18.57
C GLY A 222 1.56 25.62 18.21
N TRP A 223 2.09 26.56 19.01
CA TRP A 223 3.41 27.17 18.84
C TRP A 223 4.54 26.44 19.59
N GLY A 224 4.24 25.31 20.24
CA GLY A 224 5.20 24.56 21.04
C GLY A 224 5.55 25.21 22.38
N ARG A 225 4.73 26.16 22.86
CA ARG A 225 4.88 26.79 24.19
C ARG A 225 3.92 26.15 25.17
N ARG A 226 4.22 26.19 26.47
CA ARG A 226 3.31 25.71 27.52
C ARG A 226 1.91 26.32 27.37
N ASP A 227 0.89 25.48 27.40
CA ASP A 227 -0.50 25.90 27.31
C ASP A 227 -1.02 26.33 28.69
N ALA A 228 -1.44 27.60 28.81
CA ALA A 228 -1.98 28.13 30.04
C ALA A 228 -3.33 27.50 30.44
N THR A 229 -4.06 26.90 29.48
CA THR A 229 -5.32 26.20 29.74
C THR A 229 -5.13 24.80 30.33
N LYS A 230 -3.88 24.31 30.36
CA LYS A 230 -3.50 23.01 30.93
C LYS A 230 -2.54 23.19 32.11
N PRO A 231 -3.03 23.66 33.28
CA PRO A 231 -2.18 23.94 34.44
C PRO A 231 -1.45 22.69 34.96
N GLU A 232 -2.05 21.51 34.79
CA GLU A 232 -1.44 20.21 35.14
C GLU A 232 -0.34 19.74 34.16
N GLY A 233 -0.06 20.48 33.09
CA GLY A 233 1.03 20.19 32.16
C GLY A 233 0.72 19.06 31.17
N SER A 234 1.67 18.15 31.02
CA SER A 234 1.63 16.99 30.12
C SER A 234 0.71 15.90 30.68
N LEU A 235 0.09 15.09 29.82
CA LEU A 235 -0.64 13.89 30.24
C LEU A 235 0.29 12.88 30.92
N ALA A 236 1.60 12.94 30.70
CA ALA A 236 2.60 12.14 31.41
C ALA A 236 2.63 12.46 32.92
N ASN A 237 2.21 13.66 33.34
CA ASN A 237 2.11 14.03 34.75
C ASN A 237 1.09 13.19 35.52
N LEU A 238 0.12 12.62 34.79
CA LEU A 238 -0.84 11.65 35.34
C LEU A 238 -0.19 10.27 35.54
N ARG A 239 1.13 10.11 35.36
CA ARG A 239 1.89 8.87 35.54
C ARG A 239 2.95 8.96 36.65
N ASP A 240 3.08 10.13 37.28
CA ASP A 240 3.91 10.38 38.46
C ASP A 240 3.59 9.37 39.58
N SER A 241 4.62 8.70 40.11
CA SER A 241 4.48 7.68 41.16
C SER A 241 4.12 8.26 42.53
N ALA A 242 4.29 9.56 42.75
CA ALA A 242 3.90 10.26 43.96
C ALA A 242 2.39 10.55 44.04
N ARG A 243 1.65 10.41 42.93
CA ARG A 243 0.18 10.58 42.92
C ARG A 243 -0.53 9.39 43.59
N PRO A 244 -1.65 9.61 44.31
CA PRO A 244 -2.37 8.58 45.06
C PRO A 244 -2.77 7.35 44.23
N GLU A 245 -3.03 7.51 42.93
CA GLU A 245 -3.47 6.46 42.02
C GLU A 245 -2.31 5.56 41.54
N SER A 246 -1.11 5.66 42.10
CA SER A 246 0.09 4.94 41.65
C SER A 246 -0.06 3.42 41.74
N ASP A 247 -0.52 2.92 42.90
CA ASP A 247 -0.73 1.49 43.12
C ASP A 247 -1.79 0.92 42.18
N LEU A 248 -2.86 1.69 41.94
CA LEU A 248 -3.92 1.31 41.01
C LEU A 248 -3.38 1.25 39.57
N ARG A 249 -2.63 2.28 39.13
CA ARG A 249 -1.99 2.32 37.80
C ARG A 249 -1.02 1.16 37.60
N PHE A 250 -0.24 0.78 38.63
CA PHE A 250 0.66 -0.37 38.56
C PHE A 250 -0.09 -1.67 38.29
N ARG A 251 -1.20 -1.92 39.01
CA ARG A 251 -2.05 -3.10 38.80
C ARG A 251 -2.63 -3.17 37.37
N PHE A 252 -2.95 -2.02 36.78
CA PHE A 252 -3.43 -1.93 35.40
C PHE A 252 -2.32 -1.86 34.34
N GLY A 253 -1.06 -2.08 34.72
CA GLY A 253 0.07 -2.03 33.77
C GLY A 253 0.37 -0.63 33.21
N GLN A 254 -0.10 0.43 33.88
CA GLN A 254 0.08 1.83 33.51
C GLN A 254 1.18 2.54 34.33
N SER A 255 2.04 1.79 35.02
CA SER A 255 3.14 2.38 35.80
C SER A 255 4.28 2.84 34.90
N TRP A 256 4.70 4.09 35.06
CA TRP A 256 5.86 4.67 34.36
C TRP A 256 7.07 4.80 35.30
N LYS A 257 7.07 4.08 36.43
CA LYS A 257 8.09 4.17 37.47
C LYS A 257 9.52 3.99 36.95
N ILE A 258 9.71 3.11 35.96
CA ILE A 258 11.02 2.93 35.30
C ILE A 258 11.58 4.22 34.71
N CYS A 259 10.72 5.12 34.21
CA CYS A 259 11.15 6.40 33.64
C CYS A 259 11.77 7.28 34.74
N GLU A 260 11.16 7.31 35.92
CA GLU A 260 11.67 8.05 37.09
C GLU A 260 12.96 7.43 37.64
N GLU A 261 13.04 6.09 37.69
CA GLU A 261 14.23 5.36 38.13
C GLU A 261 15.46 5.59 37.23
N ILE A 262 15.26 5.88 35.94
CA ILE A 262 16.33 6.20 34.99
C ILE A 262 16.55 7.72 34.80
N GLY A 263 15.93 8.55 35.65
CA GLY A 263 16.22 9.98 35.75
C GLY A 263 15.26 10.94 35.03
N HIS A 264 14.13 10.48 34.49
CA HIS A 264 13.11 11.38 33.95
C HIS A 264 12.21 11.94 35.04
N GLU A 265 11.88 13.23 34.94
CA GLU A 265 10.89 13.86 35.83
C GLU A 265 9.49 13.83 35.18
N LEU A 266 8.47 13.51 35.96
CA LEU A 266 7.05 13.54 35.52
C LEU A 266 6.29 14.72 36.15
N ASN A 267 6.96 15.86 36.36
CA ASN A 267 6.38 17.09 36.91
C ASN A 267 6.01 18.12 35.82
N THR A 268 5.27 19.18 36.19
CA THR A 268 4.62 20.09 35.20
C THR A 268 5.60 20.94 34.38
N ASN A 269 6.90 20.87 34.68
CA ASN A 269 7.95 21.57 33.95
C ASN A 269 8.74 20.65 33.00
N ALA A 270 8.55 19.33 33.09
CA ALA A 270 9.27 18.32 32.31
C ALA A 270 8.57 17.97 30.98
N LEU A 271 8.46 18.97 30.10
CA LEU A 271 7.81 18.82 28.79
C LEU A 271 8.81 18.31 27.74
N LEU A 272 8.38 17.36 26.90
CA LEU A 272 9.18 16.93 25.75
C LEU A 272 9.09 17.92 24.59
N ARG A 273 10.19 18.08 23.84
CA ARG A 273 10.19 18.88 22.62
C ARG A 273 9.77 18.05 21.41
N VAL A 274 8.64 18.43 20.81
CA VAL A 274 8.03 17.74 19.67
C VAL A 274 8.17 18.59 18.40
N ASP A 275 8.80 18.03 17.38
CA ASP A 275 8.97 18.66 16.06
C ASP A 275 8.42 17.75 14.93
N ARG A 276 8.28 18.32 13.72
CA ARG A 276 7.76 17.63 12.52
C ARG A 276 8.75 17.77 11.38
N THR A 277 8.91 16.70 10.59
CA THR A 277 9.65 16.75 9.32
C THR A 277 8.85 16.09 8.20
N SER A 278 8.52 16.84 7.16
CA SER A 278 7.72 16.36 6.02
C SER A 278 8.12 17.07 4.73
N SER A 279 7.43 16.76 3.63
CA SER A 279 7.58 17.51 2.38
C SER A 279 7.14 18.98 2.49
N GLN A 280 6.43 19.35 3.57
CA GLN A 280 5.97 20.71 3.84
C GLN A 280 6.92 21.48 4.78
N ASP A 281 7.61 20.78 5.69
CA ASP A 281 8.60 21.37 6.62
C ASP A 281 9.89 20.56 6.61
N VAL A 282 10.96 21.16 6.07
CA VAL A 282 12.27 20.51 5.94
C VAL A 282 13.18 20.89 7.09
N GLY A 283 13.83 19.89 7.69
CA GLY A 283 14.81 20.05 8.76
C GLY A 283 14.48 19.25 10.02
N VAL A 284 15.50 19.03 10.85
CA VAL A 284 15.40 18.32 12.13
C VAL A 284 15.95 19.23 13.22
N GLY A 285 15.16 19.45 14.27
CA GLY A 285 15.61 20.23 15.43
C GLY A 285 16.68 19.46 16.21
N ALA A 286 17.84 20.10 16.43
CA ALA A 286 18.98 19.46 17.11
C ALA A 286 18.68 19.04 18.56
N ASN A 287 17.69 19.67 19.22
CA ASN A 287 17.31 19.41 20.60
C ASN A 287 15.91 18.75 20.71
N SER A 288 15.34 18.28 19.60
CA SER A 288 14.02 17.64 19.60
C SER A 288 14.10 16.28 20.29
N ASP A 289 13.09 15.94 21.07
CA ASP A 289 12.96 14.66 21.73
C ASP A 289 12.21 13.66 20.85
N ILE A 290 11.12 14.12 20.25
CA ILE A 290 10.24 13.34 19.37
C ILE A 290 10.11 14.08 18.04
N ILE A 291 10.29 13.35 16.94
CA ILE A 291 10.09 13.90 15.59
C ILE A 291 9.04 13.09 14.86
N VAL A 292 7.92 13.74 14.52
CA VAL A 292 6.88 13.16 13.69
C VAL A 292 7.25 13.33 12.22
N ALA A 293 7.36 12.23 11.49
CA ALA A 293 7.93 12.19 10.17
C ALA A 293 7.05 11.47 9.14
N THR A 294 7.25 11.85 7.88
CA THR A 294 6.82 11.08 6.70
C THR A 294 8.04 10.42 6.06
N ALA A 295 7.91 9.95 4.81
CA ALA A 295 9.01 9.47 3.99
C ALA A 295 10.19 10.46 3.85
N SER A 296 10.03 11.73 4.22
CA SER A 296 11.12 12.72 4.21
C SER A 296 12.30 12.39 5.12
N LEU A 297 12.11 11.57 6.17
CA LEU A 297 13.21 11.07 7.03
C LEU A 297 13.52 9.58 6.81
N GLU A 298 12.95 8.95 5.78
CA GLU A 298 13.27 7.56 5.43
C GLU A 298 14.70 7.41 4.93
N VAL A 299 15.24 8.45 4.29
CA VAL A 299 16.51 8.41 3.54
C VAL A 299 17.42 9.58 3.94
N GLY A 300 18.74 9.34 4.02
CA GLY A 300 19.75 10.42 4.02
C GLY A 300 19.96 11.24 5.30
N PHE A 301 19.18 11.04 6.38
CA PHE A 301 19.44 11.69 7.68
C PHE A 301 20.16 10.75 8.65
N ASN A 302 21.33 11.16 9.14
CA ASN A 302 22.14 10.41 10.12
C ASN A 302 22.12 11.12 11.47
N ASP A 303 21.56 10.46 12.48
CA ASP A 303 21.44 10.99 13.82
C ASP A 303 21.85 9.92 14.84
N PRO A 304 22.99 10.10 15.54
CA PRO A 304 23.52 9.10 16.46
C PRO A 304 22.72 8.99 17.77
N GLU A 305 21.78 9.91 18.00
CA GLU A 305 20.94 9.95 19.20
C GLU A 305 19.63 9.17 19.04
N VAL A 306 19.24 8.82 17.80
CA VAL A 306 18.00 8.10 17.54
C VAL A 306 18.16 6.63 17.91
N ASN A 307 17.27 6.17 18.79
CA ASN A 307 17.25 4.77 19.23
C ASN A 307 15.86 4.14 19.21
N ALA A 308 14.80 4.92 19.00
CA ALA A 308 13.45 4.39 18.85
C ALA A 308 12.80 4.86 17.55
N VAL A 309 12.12 3.94 16.88
CA VAL A 309 11.28 4.18 15.72
C VAL A 309 9.89 3.66 16.02
N VAL A 310 8.89 4.53 15.93
CA VAL A 310 7.48 4.17 16.04
C VAL A 310 6.83 4.28 14.67
N GLN A 311 6.30 3.18 14.16
CA GLN A 311 5.57 3.11 12.90
C GLN A 311 4.07 3.08 13.19
N HIS A 312 3.33 4.10 12.74
CA HIS A 312 1.87 4.11 12.83
C HIS A 312 1.24 3.30 11.69
N LYS A 313 0.44 2.28 12.05
CA LYS A 313 -0.19 1.29 11.16
C LYS A 313 0.82 0.37 10.45
N ALA A 314 0.29 -0.74 9.91
CA ALA A 314 1.11 -1.68 9.14
C ALA A 314 1.79 -0.94 7.97
N PRO A 315 3.10 -1.16 7.74
CA PRO A 315 3.80 -0.52 6.63
C PRO A 315 3.17 -0.92 5.28
N ARG A 316 3.19 0.00 4.30
CA ARG A 316 2.73 -0.31 2.93
C ARG A 316 3.79 -1.06 2.12
N ASP A 317 5.04 -0.63 2.25
CA ASP A 317 6.21 -1.19 1.56
C ASP A 317 7.22 -1.65 2.61
N VAL A 318 7.63 -2.90 2.47
CA VAL A 318 8.57 -3.58 3.35
C VAL A 318 9.98 -2.97 3.29
N ALA A 319 10.42 -2.50 2.12
CA ALA A 319 11.71 -1.83 1.96
C ALA A 319 11.73 -0.47 2.66
N GLN A 320 10.66 0.32 2.51
CA GLN A 320 10.51 1.58 3.24
C GLN A 320 10.51 1.34 4.75
N PHE A 321 9.81 0.29 5.21
CA PHE A 321 9.83 -0.09 6.62
C PHE A 321 11.23 -0.43 7.13
N LEU A 322 12.01 -1.21 6.39
CA LEU A 322 13.40 -1.53 6.74
C LEU A 322 14.30 -0.28 6.81
N GLN A 323 14.11 0.68 5.90
CA GLN A 323 14.83 1.95 5.96
C GLN A 323 14.45 2.77 7.19
N ARG A 324 13.16 2.89 7.51
CA ARG A 324 12.66 3.56 8.72
C ARG A 324 13.25 2.90 9.96
N LYS A 325 13.20 1.57 10.03
CA LYS A 325 13.78 0.74 11.08
C LYS A 325 15.26 1.05 11.29
N GLY A 326 16.03 1.08 10.20
CA GLY A 326 17.45 1.40 10.20
C GLY A 326 17.81 2.85 10.56
N ARG A 327 16.83 3.73 10.87
CA ARG A 327 17.11 5.08 11.38
C ARG A 327 17.54 5.06 12.85
N ALA A 328 17.13 4.06 13.63
CA ALA A 328 17.59 3.86 15.00
C ALA A 328 18.83 2.96 15.08
N GLY A 329 19.69 3.20 16.07
CA GLY A 329 20.83 2.33 16.38
C GLY A 329 22.06 2.53 15.49
N ARG A 330 22.50 3.78 15.33
CA ARG A 330 23.64 4.14 14.45
C ARG A 330 25.02 3.75 14.97
N ARG A 331 25.16 3.47 16.26
CA ARG A 331 26.39 2.94 16.86
C ARG A 331 26.23 1.45 17.09
N THR A 332 27.27 0.66 16.84
CA THR A 332 27.23 -0.82 16.88
C THR A 332 26.86 -1.40 18.25
N GLU A 333 27.09 -0.64 19.32
CA GLU A 333 26.72 -1.00 20.69
C GLU A 333 25.27 -0.67 21.06
N MET A 334 24.57 0.15 20.27
CA MET A 334 23.21 0.58 20.59
C MET A 334 22.21 -0.57 20.53
N ARG A 335 21.10 -0.39 21.23
CA ARG A 335 19.99 -1.35 21.28
C ARG A 335 18.69 -0.69 20.83
N PRO A 336 18.48 -0.58 19.50
CA PRO A 336 17.34 0.16 18.97
C PRO A 336 16.01 -0.55 19.21
N TRP A 337 14.95 0.25 19.36
CA TRP A 337 13.57 -0.19 19.45
C TRP A 337 12.81 0.17 18.18
N THR A 338 12.06 -0.79 17.65
CA THR A 338 11.10 -0.57 16.57
C THR A 338 9.72 -1.02 17.03
N ILE A 339 8.79 -0.07 17.12
CA ILE A 339 7.42 -0.31 17.59
C ILE A 339 6.46 -0.09 16.44
N VAL A 340 5.64 -1.09 16.12
CA VAL A 340 4.60 -0.99 15.09
C VAL A 340 3.23 -0.95 15.76
N MET A 341 2.53 0.18 15.63
CA MET A 341 1.19 0.38 16.18
C MET A 341 0.14 -0.11 15.19
N LEU A 342 -0.55 -1.20 15.52
CA LEU A 342 -1.53 -1.86 14.68
C LEU A 342 -2.94 -1.66 15.24
N SER A 343 -3.94 -1.50 14.36
CA SER A 343 -5.35 -1.58 14.76
C SER A 343 -5.90 -3.00 14.63
N GLY A 344 -7.02 -3.27 15.32
CA GLY A 344 -7.79 -4.52 15.14
C GLY A 344 -8.54 -4.63 13.81
N TYR A 345 -8.21 -3.81 12.80
CA TYR A 345 -8.99 -3.66 11.57
C TYR A 345 -8.17 -3.83 10.29
N GLY A 346 -8.83 -4.27 9.21
CA GLY A 346 -8.29 -4.32 7.86
C GLY A 346 -6.89 -4.95 7.78
N ARG A 347 -5.99 -4.29 7.06
CA ARG A 347 -4.59 -4.69 6.90
C ARG A 347 -3.82 -4.76 8.23
N ASP A 348 -4.15 -3.93 9.22
CA ASP A 348 -3.40 -3.94 10.48
C ASP A 348 -3.71 -5.19 11.31
N ARG A 349 -4.99 -5.61 11.37
CA ARG A 349 -5.42 -6.86 12.04
C ARG A 349 -4.63 -8.04 11.53
N VAL A 350 -4.49 -8.04 10.22
CA VAL A 350 -3.87 -9.09 9.45
C VAL A 350 -2.35 -9.08 9.72
N ALA A 351 -1.71 -7.90 9.72
CA ALA A 351 -0.31 -7.75 10.06
C ALA A 351 -0.03 -8.15 11.53
N TRP A 352 -0.99 -7.92 12.44
CA TRP A 352 -0.93 -8.39 13.82
C TRP A 352 -1.03 -9.91 13.90
N GLN A 353 -1.96 -10.51 13.17
CA GLN A 353 -2.09 -11.96 13.09
C GLN A 353 -0.86 -12.65 12.47
N SER A 354 -0.04 -11.91 11.71
CA SER A 354 1.19 -12.38 11.08
C SER A 354 2.39 -11.50 11.39
N TYR A 355 2.56 -11.11 12.65
CA TYR A 355 3.64 -10.20 13.07
C TYR A 355 5.05 -10.75 12.75
N ASP A 356 5.16 -12.06 12.57
CA ASP A 356 6.37 -12.78 12.18
C ASP A 356 7.01 -12.21 10.91
N LEU A 357 6.18 -11.87 9.91
CA LEU A 357 6.61 -11.28 8.64
C LEU A 357 7.01 -9.80 8.79
N LEU A 358 6.53 -9.11 9.83
CA LEU A 358 7.00 -7.74 10.15
C LEU A 358 8.39 -7.77 10.78
N PHE A 359 8.70 -8.79 11.58
CA PHE A 359 9.99 -8.90 12.28
C PHE A 359 11.09 -9.46 11.39
N ALA A 360 10.73 -10.30 10.42
CA ALA A 360 11.66 -10.81 9.43
C ALA A 360 11.11 -10.54 8.02
N PRO A 361 11.20 -9.32 7.51
CA PRO A 361 10.77 -9.00 6.15
C PRO A 361 11.70 -9.56 5.07
N GLU A 362 11.15 -10.09 3.98
CA GLU A 362 11.89 -10.40 2.75
C GLU A 362 11.65 -9.35 1.67
N LEU A 363 12.67 -9.10 0.85
CA LEU A 363 12.61 -8.14 -0.24
C LEU A 363 12.63 -8.86 -1.59
N PRO A 364 11.63 -8.62 -2.45
CA PRO A 364 11.65 -9.19 -3.79
C PRO A 364 12.80 -8.58 -4.62
N PRO A 365 13.34 -9.32 -5.60
CA PRO A 365 14.28 -8.76 -6.57
C PRO A 365 13.64 -7.59 -7.31
N ARG A 366 14.42 -6.53 -7.50
CA ARG A 366 13.99 -5.31 -8.20
C ARG A 366 14.63 -5.30 -9.58
N ASP A 367 13.81 -5.05 -10.60
CA ASP A 367 14.28 -4.83 -11.98
C ASP A 367 13.91 -3.39 -12.39
N LEU A 368 14.66 -2.84 -13.35
CA LEU A 368 14.45 -1.50 -13.89
C LEU A 368 13.88 -1.59 -15.31
N PRO A 369 12.65 -1.10 -15.55
CA PRO A 369 11.99 -1.14 -16.85
C PRO A 369 12.55 -0.04 -17.77
N THR A 370 13.86 -0.08 -18.04
CA THR A 370 14.57 0.96 -18.82
C THR A 370 14.12 1.04 -20.28
N GLY A 371 13.52 -0.05 -20.79
CA GLY A 371 12.86 -0.12 -22.10
C GLY A 371 11.38 0.29 -22.11
N ASN A 372 10.82 0.70 -20.97
CA ASN A 372 9.42 1.12 -20.91
C ASN A 372 9.19 2.32 -21.84
N ARG A 373 8.27 2.16 -22.79
CA ARG A 373 7.99 3.14 -23.85
C ARG A 373 7.43 4.45 -23.30
N TYR A 374 6.59 4.41 -22.26
CA TYR A 374 6.09 5.59 -21.56
C TYR A 374 7.25 6.44 -21.01
N VAL A 375 8.20 5.81 -20.32
CA VAL A 375 9.41 6.48 -19.82
C VAL A 375 10.28 7.01 -20.96
N LEU A 376 10.53 6.19 -21.98
CA LEU A 376 11.37 6.57 -23.11
C LEU A 376 10.79 7.74 -23.92
N ARG A 377 9.46 7.85 -24.07
CA ARG A 377 8.80 9.00 -24.72
C ARG A 377 9.11 10.31 -23.99
N MET A 378 8.98 10.35 -22.67
CA MET A 378 9.37 11.52 -21.86
C MET A 378 10.88 11.81 -21.98
N GLN A 379 11.70 10.76 -21.88
CA GLN A 379 13.15 10.89 -21.97
C GLN A 379 13.64 11.32 -23.36
N ALA A 380 12.89 11.01 -24.43
CA ALA A 380 13.16 11.48 -25.77
C ALA A 380 12.96 13.00 -25.90
N VAL A 381 11.92 13.55 -25.26
CA VAL A 381 11.71 15.02 -25.19
C VAL A 381 12.84 15.70 -24.44
N TYR A 382 13.24 15.15 -23.28
CA TYR A 382 14.36 15.71 -22.54
C TYR A 382 15.70 15.57 -23.29
N ALA A 383 15.95 14.44 -23.95
CA ALA A 383 17.12 14.25 -24.79
C ALA A 383 17.13 15.20 -26.01
N PHE A 384 15.96 15.52 -26.57
CA PHE A 384 15.81 16.56 -27.58
C PHE A 384 16.17 17.95 -27.02
N GLN A 385 15.80 18.29 -25.79
CA GLN A 385 16.23 19.54 -25.14
C GLN A 385 17.77 19.58 -24.98
N ASP A 386 18.40 18.47 -24.60
CA ASP A 386 19.86 18.37 -24.47
C ASP A 386 20.57 18.56 -25.83
N TRP A 387 20.02 17.96 -26.88
CA TRP A 387 20.48 18.12 -28.25
C TRP A 387 20.28 19.55 -28.76
N MET A 388 19.12 20.17 -28.51
CA MET A 388 18.82 21.56 -28.86
C MET A 388 19.81 22.50 -28.18
N ALA A 389 20.12 22.29 -26.90
CA ALA A 389 21.14 23.05 -26.19
C ALA A 389 22.52 22.91 -26.86
N ALA A 390 22.86 21.74 -27.40
CA ALA A 390 24.09 21.52 -28.16
C ALA A 390 24.10 22.25 -29.50
N GLN A 391 22.96 22.31 -30.20
CA GLN A 391 22.86 23.05 -31.46
C GLN A 391 22.92 24.57 -31.25
N LEU A 392 22.21 25.12 -30.26
CA LEU A 392 22.27 26.56 -29.95
C LEU A 392 23.67 27.02 -29.55
N ARG A 393 24.48 26.16 -28.91
CA ARG A 393 25.89 26.47 -28.59
C ARG A 393 26.75 26.67 -29.84
N LYS A 394 26.39 26.08 -30.97
CA LYS A 394 27.09 26.28 -32.25
C LYS A 394 26.70 27.59 -32.93
N THR A 395 25.60 28.22 -32.53
CA THR A 395 25.10 29.46 -33.13
C THR A 395 25.77 30.69 -32.50
N PRO A 396 26.61 31.44 -33.23
CA PRO A 396 27.32 32.59 -32.67
C PRO A 396 26.36 33.73 -32.30
N GLY A 397 26.65 34.44 -31.21
CA GLY A 397 25.94 35.66 -30.82
C GLY A 397 24.63 35.47 -30.06
N LEU A 398 24.23 34.23 -29.73
CA LEU A 398 23.08 33.98 -28.85
C LEU A 398 23.42 34.22 -27.37
N PRO A 399 22.49 34.77 -26.57
CA PRO A 399 22.69 34.94 -25.14
C PRO A 399 22.67 33.60 -24.38
N PRO A 400 23.35 33.51 -23.22
CA PRO A 400 23.21 32.36 -22.34
C PRO A 400 21.78 32.23 -21.84
N GLY A 401 21.31 30.99 -21.67
CA GLY A 401 19.99 30.66 -21.19
C GLY A 401 19.80 29.16 -20.97
N SER A 402 18.54 28.78 -20.75
CA SER A 402 18.11 27.44 -20.38
C SER A 402 16.96 26.99 -21.27
N ILE A 403 17.15 25.92 -22.05
CA ILE A 403 16.09 25.34 -22.90
C ILE A 403 14.85 24.98 -22.07
N TRP A 404 15.07 24.51 -20.83
CA TRP A 404 13.98 24.21 -19.88
C TRP A 404 13.06 25.41 -19.65
N GLN A 405 13.63 26.61 -19.50
CA GLN A 405 12.84 27.83 -19.36
C GLN A 405 12.24 28.24 -20.70
N ASP A 406 13.04 28.18 -21.77
CA ASP A 406 12.63 28.59 -23.12
C ASP A 406 11.37 27.83 -23.58
N PHE A 407 11.21 26.56 -23.19
CA PHE A 407 10.06 25.70 -23.54
C PHE A 407 8.90 25.71 -22.52
N ALA A 408 8.99 26.50 -21.44
CA ALA A 408 7.99 26.52 -20.36
C ALA A 408 7.00 27.69 -20.40
N ALA A 409 7.34 28.80 -21.07
CA ALA A 409 6.54 30.01 -21.02
C ALA A 409 6.84 31.00 -22.18
N PRO A 410 5.91 31.92 -22.49
CA PRO A 410 6.17 33.04 -23.41
C PRO A 410 7.26 33.97 -22.89
N PRO A 411 8.05 34.66 -23.75
CA PRO A 411 9.15 35.54 -23.37
C PRO A 411 8.82 36.61 -22.31
N SER A 412 7.57 37.08 -22.28
CA SER A 412 7.10 38.11 -21.33
C SER A 412 6.98 37.61 -19.89
N GLU A 413 6.77 36.31 -19.70
CA GLU A 413 6.54 35.68 -18.39
C GLU A 413 7.82 35.06 -17.80
N HIS A 414 8.97 35.25 -18.47
CA HIS A 414 10.26 34.80 -17.95
C HIS A 414 10.71 35.68 -16.79
N VAL A 415 11.08 35.04 -15.68
CA VAL A 415 11.60 35.69 -14.46
C VAL A 415 12.89 36.51 -14.70
N SER A 416 13.54 36.36 -15.85
CA SER A 416 14.75 37.10 -16.18
C SER A 416 14.45 38.60 -16.42
N LYS A 417 15.32 39.49 -15.93
CA LYS A 417 15.23 40.95 -16.14
C LYS A 417 15.36 41.41 -17.61
N LYS A 418 15.41 40.49 -18.60
CA LYS A 418 15.69 40.78 -20.02
C LYS A 418 14.87 39.87 -20.98
N PRO A 419 13.56 40.14 -21.19
CA PRO A 419 12.71 39.35 -22.09
C PRO A 419 13.21 39.28 -23.55
N GLY A 420 14.02 40.25 -23.99
CA GLY A 420 14.66 40.23 -25.32
C GLY A 420 15.63 39.07 -25.54
N HIS A 421 16.29 38.55 -24.49
CA HIS A 421 17.19 37.40 -24.61
C HIS A 421 16.42 36.10 -24.86
N ALA A 422 15.34 35.87 -24.10
CA ALA A 422 14.46 34.71 -24.27
C ALA A 422 13.85 34.71 -25.69
N ARG A 423 13.38 35.87 -26.16
CA ARG A 423 12.85 36.01 -27.53
C ARG A 423 13.87 35.68 -28.62
N ALA A 424 15.13 36.09 -28.46
CA ALA A 424 16.19 35.78 -29.43
C ALA A 424 16.49 34.27 -29.49
N ARG A 425 16.51 33.59 -28.34
CA ARG A 425 16.74 32.15 -28.23
C ARG A 425 15.57 31.34 -28.80
N GLN A 426 14.34 31.64 -28.38
CA GLN A 426 13.13 30.99 -28.89
C GLN A 426 12.98 31.13 -30.41
N LYS A 427 13.37 32.27 -31.00
CA LYS A 427 13.42 32.43 -32.47
C LYS A 427 14.46 31.53 -33.15
N ALA A 428 15.61 31.30 -32.51
CA ALA A 428 16.61 30.38 -33.04
C ALA A 428 16.16 28.92 -32.92
N GLU A 429 15.52 28.57 -31.80
CA GLU A 429 14.92 27.26 -31.57
C GLU A 429 13.81 26.96 -32.60
N ALA A 430 12.90 27.91 -32.85
CA ALA A 430 11.85 27.77 -33.86
C ALA A 430 12.42 27.43 -35.25
N ARG A 431 13.48 28.11 -35.69
CA ARG A 431 14.14 27.83 -36.98
C ARG A 431 14.75 26.43 -37.05
N ILE A 432 15.31 25.93 -35.95
CA ILE A 432 15.87 24.57 -35.90
C ILE A 432 14.75 23.54 -35.97
N VAL A 433 13.66 23.76 -35.23
CA VAL A 433 12.49 22.87 -35.25
C VAL A 433 11.81 22.88 -36.62
N GLU A 434 11.63 24.05 -37.24
CA GLU A 434 11.10 24.19 -38.60
C GLU A 434 11.97 23.44 -39.62
N ALA A 435 13.30 23.56 -39.52
CA ALA A 435 14.22 22.86 -40.41
C ALA A 435 14.16 21.32 -40.24
N LEU A 436 13.96 20.82 -39.02
CA LEU A 436 13.74 19.41 -38.74
C LEU A 436 12.43 18.91 -39.36
N LEU A 437 11.34 19.66 -39.22
CA LEU A 437 10.01 19.24 -39.68
C LEU A 437 9.79 19.35 -41.19
N THR A 438 10.46 20.31 -41.86
CA THR A 438 10.15 20.65 -43.26
C THR A 438 11.26 20.30 -44.26
N ARG A 439 12.50 20.10 -43.81
CA ARG A 439 13.66 19.92 -44.70
C ARG A 439 14.54 18.73 -44.33
N ASP A 440 14.17 17.96 -43.30
CA ASP A 440 14.94 16.85 -42.71
C ASP A 440 16.38 17.24 -42.31
N ILE A 441 16.68 18.53 -42.15
CA ILE A 441 18.01 19.03 -41.81
C ILE A 441 18.29 18.76 -40.33
N GLY A 442 19.25 17.89 -40.04
CA GLY A 442 19.65 17.55 -38.67
C GLY A 442 18.86 16.40 -38.06
N LEU A 443 17.94 15.77 -38.81
CA LEU A 443 17.16 14.61 -38.33
C LEU A 443 18.06 13.42 -38.02
N GLU A 444 19.01 13.10 -38.91
CA GLU A 444 19.97 12.01 -38.69
C GLU A 444 20.91 12.30 -37.50
N ASP A 445 21.31 13.55 -37.32
CA ASP A 445 22.07 13.99 -36.14
C ASP A 445 21.26 13.81 -34.85
N LEU A 446 19.97 14.14 -34.87
CA LEU A 446 19.06 13.95 -33.73
C LEU A 446 18.86 12.46 -33.45
N ARG A 447 18.60 11.63 -34.47
CA ARG A 447 18.45 10.17 -34.35
C ARG A 447 19.68 9.54 -33.70
N ASN A 448 20.88 9.85 -34.21
CA ASN A 448 22.14 9.37 -33.63
C ASN A 448 22.38 9.85 -32.20
N TYR A 449 21.93 11.07 -31.88
CA TYR A 449 21.99 11.59 -30.52
C TYR A 449 21.07 10.81 -29.58
N LEU A 450 19.79 10.62 -29.95
CA LEU A 450 18.80 9.89 -29.16
C LEU A 450 19.23 8.44 -28.92
N GLN A 451 19.70 7.75 -29.96
CA GLN A 451 20.19 6.37 -29.85
C GLN A 451 21.34 6.26 -28.84
N SER A 452 22.30 7.18 -28.89
CA SER A 452 23.41 7.20 -27.94
C SER A 452 22.98 7.61 -26.53
N ALA A 453 22.06 8.58 -26.41
CA ALA A 453 21.65 9.17 -25.14
C ALA A 453 20.74 8.25 -24.33
N LEU A 454 19.89 7.47 -25.01
CA LEU A 454 18.95 6.54 -24.38
C LEU A 454 19.48 5.09 -24.38
N GLN A 455 20.54 4.80 -25.13
CA GLN A 455 21.11 3.46 -25.31
C GLN A 455 20.09 2.43 -25.82
N GLN A 456 19.25 2.84 -26.76
CA GLN A 456 18.18 2.02 -27.35
C GLN A 456 18.53 1.57 -28.77
N SER A 457 17.81 0.58 -29.30
CA SER A 457 17.93 0.15 -30.70
C SER A 457 17.41 1.22 -31.66
N ALA A 458 17.83 1.16 -32.92
CA ALA A 458 17.35 2.07 -33.96
C ALA A 458 15.81 1.98 -34.14
N GLU A 459 15.26 0.78 -34.05
CA GLU A 459 13.81 0.51 -34.10
C GLU A 459 13.04 1.26 -33.01
N VAL A 460 13.54 1.21 -31.76
CA VAL A 460 12.93 1.95 -30.65
C VAL A 460 13.03 3.45 -30.87
N ILE A 461 14.14 3.97 -31.41
CA ILE A 461 14.27 5.40 -31.71
C ILE A 461 13.29 5.85 -32.80
N ASP A 462 13.11 5.05 -33.85
CA ASP A 462 12.14 5.35 -34.91
C ASP A 462 10.70 5.36 -34.38
N MET A 463 10.38 4.42 -33.48
CA MET A 463 9.11 4.44 -32.74
C MET A 463 8.94 5.74 -31.93
N LEU A 464 9.94 6.19 -31.17
CA LEU A 464 9.86 7.44 -30.40
C LEU A 464 9.73 8.69 -31.30
N LEU A 465 10.28 8.65 -32.51
CA LEU A 465 10.19 9.73 -33.47
C LEU A 465 8.80 9.83 -34.10
N TRP A 466 8.17 8.69 -34.45
CA TRP A 466 7.03 8.68 -35.36
C TRP A 466 5.74 8.05 -34.81
N GLU A 467 5.83 7.02 -33.97
CA GLU A 467 4.66 6.27 -33.50
C GLU A 467 3.92 6.98 -32.36
N PRO A 468 2.58 6.96 -32.36
CA PRO A 468 1.78 7.51 -31.27
C PRO A 468 1.85 6.64 -30.00
N PRO A 469 1.43 7.19 -28.84
CA PRO A 469 1.14 8.59 -28.56
C PRO A 469 2.41 9.41 -28.30
N ARG A 470 2.31 10.76 -28.39
CA ARG A 470 3.38 11.72 -28.01
C ARG A 470 4.71 11.54 -28.75
N SER A 471 4.65 11.16 -30.03
CA SER A 471 5.85 11.09 -30.88
C SER A 471 6.55 12.45 -30.97
N LEU A 472 7.88 12.44 -31.11
CA LEU A 472 8.63 13.69 -31.27
C LEU A 472 8.21 14.44 -32.55
N MET A 473 8.16 13.76 -33.69
CA MET A 473 7.98 14.40 -35.00
C MET A 473 6.53 14.80 -35.29
N THR A 474 5.54 14.03 -34.81
CA THR A 474 4.13 14.25 -35.15
C THR A 474 3.34 14.97 -34.07
N ALA A 475 3.81 14.99 -32.81
CA ALA A 475 3.11 15.66 -31.70
C ALA A 475 3.94 16.75 -31.01
N VAL A 476 5.14 16.43 -30.52
CA VAL A 476 5.93 17.33 -29.67
C VAL A 476 6.46 18.53 -30.45
N LEU A 477 7.22 18.28 -31.52
CA LEU A 477 7.88 19.32 -32.31
C LEU A 477 6.88 20.26 -33.02
N PRO A 478 5.77 19.79 -33.63
CA PRO A 478 4.76 20.68 -34.18
C PRO A 478 4.12 21.59 -33.12
N THR A 479 3.81 21.03 -31.94
CA THR A 479 3.24 21.80 -30.82
C THR A 479 4.21 22.87 -30.32
N LEU A 480 5.48 22.50 -30.17
CA LEU A 480 6.54 23.42 -29.77
C LEU A 480 6.74 24.54 -30.81
N LEU A 481 6.83 24.20 -32.10
CA LEU A 481 7.01 25.17 -33.18
C LEU A 481 5.89 26.22 -33.16
N ARG A 482 4.62 25.77 -33.11
CA ARG A 482 3.45 26.65 -33.00
C ARG A 482 3.57 27.61 -31.83
N ARG A 483 3.95 27.11 -30.65
CA ARG A 483 4.09 27.94 -29.42
C ARG A 483 5.25 28.94 -29.52
N LEU A 484 6.38 28.53 -30.08
CA LEU A 484 7.54 29.43 -30.26
C LEU A 484 7.24 30.54 -31.28
N GLU A 485 6.53 30.23 -32.36
CA GLU A 485 6.16 31.20 -33.40
C GLU A 485 5.09 32.19 -32.94
N THR A 486 4.10 31.74 -32.18
CA THR A 486 3.00 32.62 -31.70
C THR A 486 3.33 33.35 -30.40
N GLU A 487 4.53 33.19 -29.85
CA GLU A 487 4.85 33.60 -28.47
C GLU A 487 3.80 33.07 -27.47
N TRP A 488 3.41 31.80 -27.62
CA TRP A 488 2.39 31.11 -26.85
C TRP A 488 1.01 31.78 -26.87
N ARG A 489 0.68 32.56 -27.90
CA ARG A 489 -0.67 33.16 -28.02
C ARG A 489 -1.68 32.14 -28.53
N PHE A 490 -2.90 32.21 -27.99
CA PHE A 490 -4.03 31.39 -28.41
C PHE A 490 -4.50 31.79 -29.82
N SER A 491 -4.85 30.80 -30.65
CA SER A 491 -5.36 31.00 -32.01
C SER A 491 -6.85 30.60 -32.06
N GLY A 492 -7.73 31.46 -31.53
CA GLY A 492 -9.19 31.24 -31.55
C GLY A 492 -9.96 32.44 -30.99
N SER A 493 -11.25 32.55 -31.34
CA SER A 493 -12.15 33.64 -30.91
C SER A 493 -12.07 33.90 -29.41
N ALA A 494 -12.08 35.18 -29.03
CA ALA A 494 -11.87 35.72 -27.68
C ALA A 494 -12.92 35.31 -26.61
N SER A 495 -13.68 34.24 -26.84
CA SER A 495 -14.86 33.83 -26.08
C SER A 495 -14.58 33.40 -24.63
N PHE A 496 -13.29 33.19 -24.26
CA PHE A 496 -12.89 32.67 -22.93
C PHE A 496 -11.92 33.58 -22.15
N GLY A 497 -11.64 34.81 -22.61
CA GLY A 497 -10.79 35.75 -21.87
C GLY A 497 -9.31 35.35 -21.69
N ARG A 498 -8.83 34.24 -22.27
CA ARG A 498 -7.44 33.78 -22.16
C ARG A 498 -6.54 34.40 -23.23
N ARG A 499 -5.43 35.02 -22.81
CA ARG A 499 -4.44 35.69 -23.68
C ARG A 499 -3.36 34.75 -24.24
N PHE A 500 -3.02 33.70 -23.50
CA PHE A 500 -1.97 32.73 -23.84
C PHE A 500 -2.56 31.31 -23.90
N ASP A 501 -1.90 30.45 -24.67
CA ASP A 501 -2.01 28.99 -24.60
C ASP A 501 -1.62 28.51 -23.19
N TYR A 502 -2.08 27.31 -22.79
CA TYR A 502 -1.82 26.76 -21.47
C TYR A 502 -0.31 26.62 -21.24
N PHE A 503 0.18 27.23 -20.17
CA PHE A 503 1.57 27.09 -19.72
C PHE A 503 1.62 27.01 -18.20
N VAL A 504 2.60 26.26 -17.69
CA VAL A 504 2.85 26.14 -16.25
C VAL A 504 4.24 26.70 -15.98
N PRO A 505 4.38 27.71 -15.10
CA PRO A 505 5.69 28.30 -14.81
C PRO A 505 6.72 27.23 -14.41
N LYS A 506 7.88 27.25 -15.10
CA LYS A 506 9.00 26.30 -14.91
C LYS A 506 8.69 24.84 -15.29
N ASN A 507 7.59 24.55 -15.99
CA ASN A 507 7.31 23.22 -16.54
C ASN A 507 7.31 23.28 -18.08
N PRO A 508 8.36 22.78 -18.75
CA PRO A 508 8.44 22.80 -20.20
C PRO A 508 7.45 21.81 -20.80
N LEU A 509 6.63 22.25 -21.75
CA LEU A 509 5.74 21.35 -22.51
C LEU A 509 4.97 20.35 -21.62
N PRO A 510 4.09 20.84 -20.72
CA PRO A 510 3.46 20.03 -19.67
C PRO A 510 2.68 18.82 -20.20
N GLU A 511 2.27 18.85 -21.48
CA GLU A 511 1.56 17.76 -22.15
C GLU A 511 2.43 16.54 -22.45
N PHE A 512 3.76 16.71 -22.47
CA PHE A 512 4.71 15.71 -22.95
C PHE A 512 5.73 15.27 -21.90
N ILE A 513 6.05 16.13 -20.93
CA ILE A 513 6.97 15.84 -19.82
C ILE A 513 6.46 16.45 -18.50
N PRO A 514 6.69 15.78 -17.35
CA PRO A 514 6.28 16.28 -16.06
C PRO A 514 7.19 17.41 -15.53
N ALA A 515 6.66 18.20 -14.60
CA ALA A 515 7.39 19.29 -13.94
C ALA A 515 8.54 18.80 -13.05
N THR A 516 8.40 17.59 -12.49
CA THR A 516 9.42 16.89 -11.73
C THR A 516 9.55 15.46 -12.25
N LEU A 517 10.75 14.88 -12.18
CA LEU A 517 11.11 13.60 -12.79
C LEU A 517 10.23 12.41 -12.33
N PHE A 518 9.63 12.52 -11.14
CA PHE A 518 8.85 11.45 -10.51
C PHE A 518 7.34 11.73 -10.45
N SER A 519 6.87 12.81 -11.08
CA SER A 519 5.43 13.07 -11.21
C SER A 519 4.84 12.34 -12.42
N ASP A 520 3.58 11.94 -12.32
CA ASP A 520 2.83 11.42 -13.46
C ASP A 520 2.63 12.49 -14.53
N LEU A 521 2.57 12.07 -15.79
CA LEU A 521 2.27 12.96 -16.91
C LEU A 521 0.77 13.24 -16.96
N ASN A 522 0.39 14.51 -17.12
CA ASN A 522 -0.99 14.94 -17.38
C ASN A 522 -2.04 14.44 -16.37
N LEU A 523 -1.75 14.46 -15.07
CA LEU A 523 -2.85 14.48 -14.12
C LEU A 523 -3.55 15.84 -14.26
N PRO A 524 -4.87 15.91 -14.51
CA PRO A 524 -5.59 17.16 -14.32
C PRO A 524 -5.35 17.59 -12.86
N GLU A 525 -4.59 18.67 -12.68
CA GLU A 525 -4.35 19.25 -11.38
C GLU A 525 -5.51 20.15 -11.02
N VAL A 526 -5.97 20.06 -9.78
CA VAL A 526 -6.96 20.95 -9.21
C VAL A 526 -6.23 21.94 -8.34
N ASN A 527 -6.49 23.22 -8.58
CA ASN A 527 -6.06 24.28 -7.69
C ASN A 527 -6.87 24.24 -6.40
N ILE A 528 -6.18 24.20 -5.26
CA ILE A 528 -6.76 24.24 -3.92
C ILE A 528 -6.42 25.59 -3.32
N VAL A 529 -7.43 26.45 -3.20
CA VAL A 529 -7.28 27.79 -2.63
C VAL A 529 -7.80 27.77 -1.21
N THR A 530 -6.88 27.59 -0.25
CA THR A 530 -7.25 27.57 1.17
C THR A 530 -7.26 28.99 1.77
N PRO A 531 -8.19 29.29 2.70
CA PRO A 531 -8.22 30.57 3.39
C PRO A 531 -6.94 30.80 4.20
N ALA A 532 -6.62 32.08 4.43
CA ALA A 532 -5.47 32.50 5.23
C ALA A 532 -5.43 31.80 6.60
N GLN A 533 -4.27 31.25 6.96
CA GLN A 533 -4.09 30.45 8.19
C GLN A 533 -3.86 31.32 9.43
N THR A 534 -3.26 32.50 9.24
CA THR A 534 -3.10 33.53 10.26
C THR A 534 -3.44 34.91 9.69
N ARG A 535 -3.59 35.93 10.56
CA ARG A 535 -3.91 37.32 10.12
C ARG A 535 -2.85 37.95 9.21
N SER A 536 -1.65 37.39 9.15
CA SER A 536 -0.52 37.86 8.36
C SER A 536 -0.26 37.04 7.09
N ASP A 537 -1.02 35.96 6.88
CA ASP A 537 -0.83 35.08 5.73
C ASP A 537 -1.80 35.46 4.61
N ASP A 538 -1.33 35.30 3.37
CA ASP A 538 -2.20 35.33 2.19
C ASP A 538 -2.93 33.97 2.04
N GLU A 539 -3.90 33.91 1.13
CA GLU A 539 -4.48 32.63 0.70
C GLU A 539 -3.37 31.71 0.19
N LEU A 540 -3.41 30.44 0.61
CA LEU A 540 -2.45 29.45 0.15
C LEU A 540 -3.02 28.72 -1.06
N ASP A 541 -2.38 28.95 -2.20
CA ASP A 541 -2.61 28.27 -3.48
C ASP A 541 -1.73 27.02 -3.54
N SER A 542 -2.35 25.86 -3.75
CA SER A 542 -1.67 24.57 -3.79
C SER A 542 -2.34 23.65 -4.80
N ARG A 543 -1.55 22.83 -5.51
CA ARG A 543 -2.09 21.92 -6.52
C ARG A 543 -2.17 20.49 -6.01
N LEU A 544 -3.23 19.78 -6.41
CA LEU A 544 -3.39 18.35 -6.17
C LEU A 544 -3.83 17.63 -7.44
N PRO A 545 -3.38 16.38 -7.67
CA PRO A 545 -4.02 15.49 -8.63
C PRO A 545 -5.53 15.40 -8.40
N LEU A 546 -6.32 15.49 -9.47
CA LEU A 546 -7.78 15.52 -9.44
C LEU A 546 -8.41 14.47 -8.51
N LEU A 547 -8.09 13.19 -8.71
CA LEU A 547 -8.67 12.12 -7.90
C LEU A 547 -8.37 12.31 -6.41
N ARG A 548 -7.17 12.81 -6.08
CA ARG A 548 -6.77 13.10 -4.69
C ARG A 548 -7.48 14.34 -4.16
N ALA A 549 -7.65 15.37 -4.98
CA ALA A 549 -8.36 16.59 -4.62
C ALA A 549 -9.83 16.32 -4.26
N VAL A 550 -10.58 15.66 -5.15
CA VAL A 550 -12.02 15.38 -4.93
C VAL A 550 -12.21 14.43 -3.75
N LYS A 551 -11.31 13.46 -3.52
CA LYS A 551 -11.36 12.57 -2.34
C LYS A 551 -11.02 13.27 -1.03
N GLU A 552 -9.98 14.11 -1.02
CA GLU A 552 -9.55 14.84 0.17
C GLU A 552 -10.62 15.84 0.63
N PHE A 553 -11.25 16.50 -0.34
CA PHE A 553 -12.28 17.52 -0.14
C PHE A 553 -13.68 17.03 -0.51
N ALA A 554 -13.95 15.74 -0.29
CA ALA A 554 -15.30 15.21 -0.42
C ALA A 554 -16.24 15.96 0.55
N PRO A 555 -17.39 16.51 0.09
CA PRO A 555 -18.32 17.27 0.94
C PRO A 555 -18.65 16.61 2.27
N GLY A 556 -18.38 17.30 3.38
CA GLY A 556 -18.52 16.81 4.76
C GLY A 556 -17.26 16.23 5.41
N ARG A 557 -16.18 15.96 4.66
CA ARG A 557 -14.90 15.48 5.20
C ARG A 557 -14.06 16.63 5.74
N VAL A 558 -13.51 16.48 6.95
CA VAL A 558 -12.54 17.42 7.53
C VAL A 558 -11.11 16.95 7.27
N SER A 559 -10.29 17.82 6.66
CA SER A 559 -8.88 17.60 6.33
C SER A 559 -7.95 18.60 7.03
N ARG A 560 -6.81 18.11 7.53
CA ARG A 560 -5.68 18.89 8.06
C ARG A 560 -4.45 18.85 7.16
N ARG A 561 -4.58 18.38 5.93
CA ARG A 561 -3.46 18.30 4.98
C ARG A 561 -2.71 19.63 4.81
N TYR A 562 -3.44 20.73 4.73
CA TYR A 562 -2.88 22.08 4.62
C TYR A 562 -2.86 22.84 5.95
N GLY A 563 -3.26 22.22 7.06
CA GLY A 563 -3.18 22.82 8.40
C GLY A 563 -1.76 22.75 8.96
N ILE A 564 -0.83 23.50 8.37
CA ILE A 564 0.62 23.39 8.67
C ILE A 564 0.98 24.25 9.88
N HIS A 565 0.50 25.50 9.93
CA HIS A 565 1.01 26.51 10.85
C HIS A 565 0.40 26.46 12.26
N HIS A 566 -0.85 25.98 12.40
CA HIS A 566 -1.54 26.02 13.68
C HIS A 566 -2.57 24.90 13.86
N GLN A 567 -2.76 24.44 15.11
CA GLN A 567 -3.62 23.31 15.48
C GLN A 567 -5.13 23.49 15.19
N HIS A 568 -5.57 24.71 14.89
CA HIS A 568 -6.99 25.01 14.60
C HIS A 568 -7.27 25.16 13.11
N VAL A 569 -6.22 25.19 12.28
CA VAL A 569 -6.36 25.30 10.82
C VAL A 569 -6.79 23.96 10.29
N ARG A 570 -8.03 23.92 9.79
CA ARG A 570 -8.72 22.73 9.30
C ARG A 570 -9.53 23.16 8.09
N HIS A 571 -9.69 22.27 7.13
CA HIS A 571 -10.35 22.56 5.87
C HIS A 571 -11.42 21.51 5.58
N TRP A 572 -12.54 21.93 5.01
CA TRP A 572 -13.60 21.03 4.56
C TRP A 572 -14.46 21.69 3.48
N ILE A 573 -15.28 20.91 2.78
CA ILE A 573 -16.40 21.45 2.02
C ILE A 573 -17.65 21.31 2.89
N ALA A 574 -18.24 22.45 3.26
CA ALA A 574 -19.38 22.48 4.16
C ALA A 574 -20.62 21.84 3.51
N PRO A 575 -21.35 20.97 4.24
CA PRO A 575 -22.71 20.61 3.86
C PRO A 575 -23.61 21.87 3.81
N PRO A 576 -24.73 21.84 3.06
CA PRO A 576 -25.63 22.99 2.95
C PRO A 576 -26.10 23.55 4.30
N ASP A 577 -26.38 22.65 5.24
CA ASP A 577 -26.69 22.93 6.65
C ASP A 577 -26.25 21.76 7.55
N LEU A 578 -26.39 21.92 8.86
CA LEU A 578 -26.01 20.92 9.87
C LEU A 578 -27.19 20.15 10.49
N ASN A 579 -28.37 20.21 9.89
CA ASN A 579 -29.54 19.45 10.35
C ASN A 579 -29.36 17.95 10.04
N PRO A 580 -29.87 17.03 10.87
CA PRO A 580 -29.70 15.59 10.68
C PRO A 580 -30.69 15.02 9.64
N GLU A 581 -30.70 15.58 8.43
CA GLU A 581 -31.51 15.08 7.33
C GLU A 581 -30.76 13.98 6.55
N PRO A 582 -31.45 12.89 6.15
CA PRO A 582 -30.81 11.75 5.50
C PRO A 582 -30.28 12.06 4.10
N GLN A 583 -30.82 13.08 3.43
CA GLN A 583 -30.43 13.50 2.09
C GLN A 583 -30.40 15.02 2.00
N LYS A 584 -29.40 15.56 1.30
CA LYS A 584 -29.17 16.99 1.08
C LYS A 584 -28.68 17.25 -0.34
N PHE A 585 -28.87 18.49 -0.81
CA PHE A 585 -28.43 18.93 -2.13
C PHE A 585 -27.40 20.05 -2.01
N LEU A 586 -26.22 19.86 -2.59
CA LEU A 586 -25.12 20.83 -2.56
C LEU A 586 -24.85 21.38 -3.97
N PRO A 587 -25.10 22.69 -4.20
CA PRO A 587 -24.73 23.36 -5.44
C PRO A 587 -23.23 23.26 -5.69
N ILE A 588 -22.85 22.86 -6.90
CA ILE A 588 -21.43 22.73 -7.27
C ILE A 588 -20.67 24.06 -7.21
N SER A 589 -21.37 25.18 -7.44
CA SER A 589 -20.85 26.54 -7.38
C SER A 589 -20.39 26.96 -5.97
N ASN A 590 -20.87 26.30 -4.91
CA ASN A 590 -20.49 26.62 -3.53
C ASN A 590 -19.04 26.28 -3.21
N TRP A 591 -18.44 25.32 -3.91
CA TRP A 591 -17.12 24.79 -3.58
C TRP A 591 -16.18 24.64 -4.79
N MET A 592 -16.72 24.73 -6.01
CA MET A 592 -15.96 24.76 -7.26
C MET A 592 -16.16 26.10 -7.98
N SER A 593 -15.15 26.95 -7.95
CA SER A 593 -15.18 28.27 -8.62
C SER A 593 -14.93 28.16 -10.13
N GLN A 594 -14.18 27.14 -10.57
CA GLN A 594 -13.87 26.86 -11.97
C GLN A 594 -13.95 25.36 -12.24
N HIS A 595 -14.58 24.99 -13.35
CA HIS A 595 -14.72 23.61 -13.80
C HIS A 595 -14.75 23.54 -15.34
N ASP A 596 -14.40 22.38 -15.88
CA ASP A 596 -14.57 22.04 -17.30
C ASP A 596 -15.81 21.16 -17.48
N GLU A 597 -16.50 21.32 -18.61
CA GLU A 597 -17.57 20.40 -19.05
C GLU A 597 -16.98 19.10 -19.59
N LEU A 598 -17.52 17.97 -19.16
CA LEU A 598 -17.20 16.64 -19.70
C LEU A 598 -18.32 16.08 -20.61
N GLY A 599 -19.49 16.69 -20.62
CA GLY A 599 -20.67 16.23 -21.37
C GLY A 599 -21.59 15.34 -20.55
N GLU A 600 -22.41 14.51 -21.23
CA GLU A 600 -23.33 13.57 -20.60
C GLU A 600 -22.72 12.17 -20.47
N PHE A 601 -22.68 11.62 -19.26
CA PHE A 601 -22.29 10.24 -19.00
C PHE A 601 -23.49 9.40 -18.58
N GLN A 602 -23.39 8.07 -18.75
CA GLN A 602 -24.48 7.15 -18.44
C GLN A 602 -24.15 6.23 -17.27
N PHE A 603 -25.18 5.85 -16.52
CA PHE A 603 -25.11 4.91 -15.40
C PHE A 603 -26.42 4.12 -15.30
N VAL A 604 -26.41 3.01 -14.57
CA VAL A 604 -27.59 2.15 -14.37
C VAL A 604 -28.17 2.38 -12.98
N VAL A 605 -29.49 2.56 -12.91
CA VAL A 605 -30.29 2.53 -11.66
C VAL A 605 -31.45 1.58 -11.88
N ASP A 606 -31.59 0.58 -11.00
CA ASP A 606 -32.66 -0.42 -11.05
C ASP A 606 -32.83 -1.08 -12.44
N GLY A 607 -31.71 -1.35 -13.10
CA GLY A 607 -31.66 -1.94 -14.45
C GLY A 607 -31.95 -0.97 -15.60
N VAL A 608 -32.24 0.30 -15.31
CA VAL A 608 -32.51 1.34 -16.32
C VAL A 608 -31.29 2.23 -16.50
N THR A 609 -30.88 2.45 -17.75
CA THR A 609 -29.78 3.37 -18.09
C THR A 609 -30.29 4.81 -18.08
N GLN A 610 -29.57 5.69 -17.37
CA GLN A 610 -29.86 7.12 -17.27
C GLN A 610 -28.63 7.94 -17.65
N SER A 611 -28.83 9.15 -18.19
CA SER A 611 -27.77 10.12 -18.49
C SER A 611 -27.68 11.20 -17.40
N ILE A 612 -26.48 11.74 -17.16
CA ILE A 612 -26.24 12.86 -16.26
C ILE A 612 -25.13 13.77 -16.80
N ARG A 613 -25.27 15.08 -16.61
CA ARG A 613 -24.22 16.05 -16.90
C ARG A 613 -23.04 15.86 -15.95
N CYS A 614 -21.83 15.81 -16.50
CA CYS A 614 -20.60 15.61 -15.77
C CYS A 614 -19.65 16.80 -15.91
N VAL A 615 -19.08 17.24 -14.79
CA VAL A 615 -18.09 18.33 -14.72
C VAL A 615 -16.80 17.87 -14.06
N ARG A 616 -15.69 18.50 -14.44
CA ARG A 616 -14.36 18.29 -13.82
C ARG A 616 -13.92 19.55 -13.08
N PRO A 617 -13.60 19.49 -11.78
CA PRO A 617 -13.09 20.66 -11.06
C PRO A 617 -11.73 21.08 -11.61
N TYR A 618 -11.54 22.39 -11.72
CA TYR A 618 -10.24 23.02 -11.95
C TYR A 618 -9.76 23.76 -10.70
N GLU A 619 -10.67 24.33 -9.92
CA GLU A 619 -10.38 24.99 -8.65
C GLU A 619 -11.39 24.57 -7.58
N ILE A 620 -10.90 24.17 -6.40
CA ILE A 620 -11.69 23.87 -5.21
C ILE A 620 -11.33 24.87 -4.11
N ARG A 621 -12.36 25.44 -3.48
CA ARG A 621 -12.22 26.41 -2.37
C ARG A 621 -12.82 25.82 -1.09
N PRO A 622 -11.99 25.22 -0.21
CA PRO A 622 -12.48 24.72 1.06
C PRO A 622 -12.64 25.81 2.12
N ASP A 623 -13.63 25.63 3.00
CA ASP A 623 -13.89 26.48 4.15
C ASP A 623 -13.20 25.97 5.42
N GLN A 624 -13.24 26.77 6.49
CA GLN A 624 -12.92 26.27 7.84
C GLN A 624 -14.16 25.66 8.50
N PRO A 625 -14.05 24.44 9.08
CA PRO A 625 -15.16 23.83 9.80
C PRO A 625 -15.44 24.59 11.11
N PRO A 626 -16.73 24.78 11.47
CA PRO A 626 -17.12 25.38 12.75
C PRO A 626 -16.43 24.71 13.94
N SER A 627 -16.29 25.46 15.04
CA SER A 627 -15.59 24.97 16.25
C SER A 627 -16.24 23.73 16.85
N GLN A 628 -17.57 23.57 16.70
CA GLN A 628 -18.34 22.42 17.14
C GLN A 628 -18.12 21.15 16.31
N ILE A 629 -17.53 21.24 15.12
CA ILE A 629 -17.28 20.07 14.25
C ILE A 629 -15.97 19.38 14.66
N SER A 630 -16.01 18.06 14.78
CA SER A 630 -14.88 17.18 15.05
C SER A 630 -14.09 16.88 13.79
N ASP A 631 -12.77 16.71 13.95
CA ASP A 631 -11.83 16.33 12.90
C ASP A 631 -12.04 14.88 12.42
N THR A 632 -12.83 14.10 13.15
CA THR A 632 -13.23 12.74 12.77
C THR A 632 -14.40 12.70 11.78
N SER A 633 -14.97 13.86 11.42
CA SER A 633 -16.00 13.94 10.36
C SER A 633 -15.39 13.54 9.03
N ASN A 634 -16.03 12.60 8.33
CA ASN A 634 -15.49 11.97 7.15
C ASN A 634 -16.57 11.74 6.10
N SER A 635 -16.16 11.65 4.83
CA SER A 635 -17.07 11.50 3.70
C SER A 635 -16.44 10.65 2.60
N PHE A 636 -17.28 9.91 1.87
CA PHE A 636 -16.88 9.06 0.76
C PHE A 636 -17.75 9.31 -0.47
N LEU A 637 -17.11 9.46 -1.63
CA LEU A 637 -17.79 9.62 -2.91
C LEU A 637 -18.39 8.30 -3.40
N ARG A 638 -19.62 8.36 -3.92
CA ARG A 638 -20.26 7.25 -4.62
C ARG A 638 -19.90 7.28 -6.10
N TRP A 639 -18.84 6.58 -6.46
CA TRP A 639 -18.37 6.51 -7.85
C TRP A 639 -19.26 5.62 -8.72
N GLN A 640 -19.39 6.04 -9.96
CA GLN A 640 -19.90 5.29 -11.09
C GLN A 640 -18.78 5.18 -12.13
N THR A 641 -18.84 4.10 -12.90
CA THR A 641 -17.85 3.78 -13.93
C THR A 641 -18.56 3.53 -15.24
N GLN A 642 -18.02 4.11 -16.30
CA GLN A 642 -18.39 3.80 -17.67
C GLN A 642 -17.11 3.61 -18.48
N ILE A 643 -16.92 2.42 -19.03
CA ILE A 643 -15.81 2.07 -19.93
C ILE A 643 -16.36 2.14 -21.36
N ALA A 644 -15.67 2.86 -22.24
CA ALA A 644 -16.10 3.09 -23.62
C ALA A 644 -14.92 2.89 -24.60
N PRO A 645 -14.71 1.66 -25.12
CA PRO A 645 -13.73 1.39 -26.15
C PRO A 645 -14.29 1.84 -27.50
N ALA A 646 -13.64 2.78 -28.16
CA ALA A 646 -14.09 3.29 -29.46
C ALA A 646 -14.00 2.24 -30.59
N PHE A 647 -13.25 1.16 -30.39
CA PHE A 647 -12.99 0.11 -31.36
C PHE A 647 -13.16 -1.29 -30.74
N GLN A 648 -13.15 -2.36 -31.54
CA GLN A 648 -13.27 -3.74 -31.03
C GLN A 648 -12.03 -4.24 -30.25
N GLY A 649 -10.90 -3.53 -30.33
CA GLY A 649 -9.61 -3.93 -29.76
C GLY A 649 -8.87 -4.94 -30.64
N MET A 650 -7.62 -5.24 -30.27
CA MET A 650 -6.80 -6.27 -30.91
C MET A 650 -7.01 -7.61 -30.18
N GLU A 651 -7.45 -8.65 -30.88
CA GLU A 651 -7.65 -9.96 -30.26
C GLU A 651 -6.31 -10.66 -29.96
N GLY A 652 -6.18 -11.15 -28.72
CA GLY A 652 -5.08 -12.01 -28.29
C GLY A 652 -5.36 -13.47 -28.61
N MET A 653 -4.30 -14.25 -28.86
CA MET A 653 -4.39 -15.69 -29.08
C MET A 653 -4.68 -16.41 -27.75
N LEU A 654 -5.83 -17.07 -27.65
CA LEU A 654 -6.10 -17.95 -26.51
C LEU A 654 -5.27 -19.24 -26.61
N PRO A 655 -4.62 -19.69 -25.52
CA PRO A 655 -3.94 -20.97 -25.55
C PRO A 655 -4.95 -22.14 -25.59
N LEU A 656 -4.57 -23.22 -26.27
CA LEU A 656 -5.32 -24.49 -26.31
C LEU A 656 -5.19 -25.26 -24.97
N ILE A 657 -5.71 -24.67 -23.89
CA ILE A 657 -5.81 -25.30 -22.58
C ILE A 657 -7.29 -25.55 -22.29
N PRO A 658 -7.79 -26.81 -22.40
CA PRO A 658 -9.23 -27.12 -22.40
C PRO A 658 -10.01 -26.52 -21.22
N ARG A 659 -9.40 -26.48 -20.03
CA ARG A 659 -10.01 -25.88 -18.84
C ARG A 659 -10.16 -24.36 -18.90
N TRP A 660 -9.19 -23.65 -19.47
CA TRP A 660 -9.29 -22.20 -19.64
C TRP A 660 -10.25 -21.83 -20.77
N GLU A 661 -10.35 -22.67 -21.80
CA GLU A 661 -11.32 -22.48 -22.89
C GLU A 661 -12.77 -22.48 -22.38
N ALA A 662 -13.09 -23.21 -21.30
CA ALA A 662 -14.43 -23.19 -20.71
C ALA A 662 -14.80 -21.82 -20.11
N ILE A 663 -13.81 -21.09 -19.56
CA ILE A 663 -14.03 -19.87 -18.79
C ILE A 663 -13.67 -18.62 -19.61
N VAL A 664 -12.48 -18.54 -20.19
CA VAL A 664 -12.00 -17.37 -20.94
C VAL A 664 -12.25 -17.61 -22.43
N LYS A 665 -13.16 -16.82 -23.01
CA LYS A 665 -13.60 -16.93 -24.40
C LYS A 665 -12.95 -15.90 -25.34
N GLY A 666 -12.26 -14.91 -24.78
CA GLY A 666 -11.51 -13.94 -25.58
C GLY A 666 -10.70 -12.98 -24.71
N ILE A 667 -9.64 -12.44 -25.30
CA ILE A 667 -8.83 -11.37 -24.72
C ILE A 667 -8.69 -10.28 -25.77
N CYS A 668 -9.04 -9.05 -25.42
CA CYS A 668 -8.94 -7.90 -26.32
C CYS A 668 -8.02 -6.85 -25.71
N PHE A 669 -7.00 -6.45 -26.47
CA PHE A 669 -6.04 -5.42 -26.10
C PHE A 669 -6.41 -4.08 -26.72
N PHE A 670 -6.35 -3.04 -25.91
CA PHE A 670 -6.66 -1.68 -26.27
C PHE A 670 -5.43 -0.84 -25.96
N THR A 671 -4.69 -0.44 -27.00
CA THR A 671 -3.45 0.30 -26.83
C THR A 671 -3.46 1.56 -27.70
N HIS A 672 -2.86 2.64 -27.19
CA HIS A 672 -2.68 3.86 -27.97
C HIS A 672 -1.81 3.63 -29.22
N ASN A 673 -0.85 2.70 -29.17
CA ASN A 673 0.00 2.41 -30.34
C ASN A 673 -0.81 1.87 -31.53
N ALA A 674 -1.85 1.09 -31.24
CA ALA A 674 -2.78 0.60 -32.26
C ALA A 674 -3.93 1.59 -32.56
N ASN A 675 -3.89 2.82 -32.01
CA ASN A 675 -4.98 3.80 -32.03
C ASN A 675 -6.32 3.21 -31.59
N CYS A 676 -6.29 2.28 -30.61
CA CYS A 676 -7.47 1.59 -30.10
C CYS A 676 -7.60 1.71 -28.58
N GLN A 677 -7.19 2.85 -28.01
CA GLN A 677 -7.29 3.13 -26.58
C GLN A 677 -8.74 3.11 -26.06
N VAL A 678 -8.89 3.01 -24.73
CA VAL A 678 -10.19 3.01 -24.06
C VAL A 678 -10.44 4.32 -23.35
N GLU A 679 -11.61 4.91 -23.58
CA GLU A 679 -12.09 6.01 -22.77
C GLU A 679 -12.69 5.47 -21.46
N VAL A 680 -12.16 5.90 -20.33
CA VAL A 680 -12.63 5.52 -18.99
C VAL A 680 -13.19 6.73 -18.30
N ARG A 681 -14.49 6.70 -18.01
CA ARG A 681 -15.25 7.76 -17.35
C ARG A 681 -15.53 7.37 -15.89
N ARG A 682 -15.07 8.18 -14.95
CA ARG A 682 -15.29 8.00 -13.50
C ARG A 682 -15.96 9.24 -12.94
N PHE A 683 -17.13 9.10 -12.34
CA PHE A 683 -17.90 10.23 -11.84
C PHE A 683 -18.69 9.86 -10.60
N ALA A 684 -18.86 10.83 -9.70
CA ALA A 684 -19.64 10.68 -8.48
C ALA A 684 -20.81 11.67 -8.50
N ARG A 685 -21.99 11.18 -8.12
CA ARG A 685 -23.24 11.96 -8.05
C ARG A 685 -23.50 12.50 -6.64
N SER A 686 -22.87 11.88 -5.66
CA SER A 686 -23.09 12.19 -4.26
C SER A 686 -21.94 11.73 -3.39
N THR A 687 -21.95 12.20 -2.15
CA THR A 687 -21.17 11.63 -1.05
C THR A 687 -22.06 11.03 0.03
N ASP A 688 -21.60 9.95 0.66
CA ASP A 688 -22.11 9.49 1.95
C ASP A 688 -21.22 10.09 3.04
N SER A 689 -21.80 10.91 3.92
CA SER A 689 -21.08 11.73 4.90
C SER A 689 -21.48 11.40 6.34
N LEU A 690 -20.49 11.18 7.20
CA LEU A 690 -20.65 11.07 8.64
C LEU A 690 -20.14 12.36 9.31
N ILE A 691 -21.07 13.18 9.79
CA ILE A 691 -20.75 14.43 10.48
C ILE A 691 -20.68 14.17 11.98
N VAL A 692 -19.55 14.51 12.59
CA VAL A 692 -19.31 14.30 14.02
C VAL A 692 -19.15 15.64 14.72
N MET A 693 -20.00 15.88 15.71
CA MET A 693 -19.93 17.05 16.59
C MET A 693 -19.03 16.75 17.80
N LYS A 694 -18.37 17.78 18.33
CA LYS A 694 -17.50 17.66 19.52
C LYS A 694 -18.26 17.34 20.81
N ASN A 695 -19.56 17.60 20.86
CA ASN A 695 -20.44 17.18 21.95
C ASN A 695 -20.79 15.68 21.91
N GLY A 696 -20.28 14.94 20.92
CA GLY A 696 -20.52 13.50 20.74
C GLY A 696 -21.67 13.16 19.79
N GLN A 697 -22.52 14.13 19.40
CA GLN A 697 -23.60 13.89 18.43
C GLN A 697 -23.03 13.54 17.05
N LYS A 698 -23.67 12.58 16.38
CA LYS A 698 -23.28 12.13 15.05
C LYS A 698 -24.54 11.95 14.21
N PHE A 699 -24.45 12.25 12.92
CA PHE A 699 -25.50 11.90 11.97
C PHE A 699 -24.89 11.59 10.62
N GLU A 700 -25.58 10.73 9.88
CA GLU A 700 -25.26 10.39 8.51
C GLU A 700 -26.15 11.17 7.56
N THR A 701 -25.60 11.60 6.44
CA THR A 701 -26.34 12.31 5.41
C THR A 701 -25.74 12.02 4.04
N ARG A 702 -26.60 11.82 3.04
CA ARG A 702 -26.19 11.75 1.64
C ARG A 702 -26.24 13.15 1.04
N ILE A 703 -25.12 13.63 0.51
CA ILE A 703 -25.03 14.94 -0.13
C ILE A 703 -24.96 14.73 -1.64
N GLU A 704 -26.05 15.06 -2.36
CA GLU A 704 -26.13 14.98 -3.81
C GLU A 704 -25.69 16.30 -4.46
N PHE A 705 -25.01 16.22 -5.60
CA PHE A 705 -24.50 17.40 -6.30
C PHE A 705 -25.52 17.92 -7.31
N VAL A 706 -25.72 19.24 -7.32
CA VAL A 706 -26.71 19.92 -8.16
C VAL A 706 -26.13 21.21 -8.75
N ASP A 707 -26.72 21.73 -9.82
CA ASP A 707 -26.36 23.07 -10.35
C ASP A 707 -26.90 24.19 -9.46
N ASP A 708 -28.20 24.15 -9.22
CA ASP A 708 -28.94 25.14 -8.43
C ASP A 708 -29.61 24.48 -7.22
N PRO A 709 -29.69 25.19 -6.07
CA PRO A 709 -30.41 24.69 -4.92
C PRO A 709 -31.93 24.60 -5.21
N PRO A 710 -32.65 23.68 -4.54
CA PRO A 710 -34.11 23.62 -4.65
C PRO A 710 -34.75 24.96 -4.19
N GLY A 711 -35.67 25.51 -4.98
CA GLY A 711 -36.28 26.82 -4.70
C GLY A 711 -37.54 27.10 -5.53
N CYS A 712 -38.18 28.24 -5.26
CA CYS A 712 -39.31 28.76 -6.04
C CYS A 712 -38.84 29.91 -6.93
N ASP A 713 -39.14 29.86 -8.23
CA ASP A 713 -38.92 31.01 -9.11
C ASP A 713 -39.79 32.20 -8.66
N SER A 714 -39.47 33.41 -9.14
CA SER A 714 -40.23 34.64 -8.85
C SER A 714 -41.70 34.61 -9.31
N GLY A 715 -42.14 33.52 -9.97
CA GLY A 715 -43.53 33.19 -10.31
C GLY A 715 -44.18 32.09 -9.44
N GLY A 716 -43.54 31.60 -8.38
CA GLY A 716 -44.13 30.63 -7.43
C GLY A 716 -44.19 29.18 -7.91
N THR A 717 -43.40 28.79 -8.92
CA THR A 717 -43.24 27.40 -9.35
C THR A 717 -42.00 26.80 -8.71
N GLU A 718 -42.15 25.64 -8.06
CA GLU A 718 -41.04 24.89 -7.47
C GLU A 718 -40.13 24.35 -8.58
N HIS A 719 -38.85 24.73 -8.57
CA HIS A 719 -37.83 24.15 -9.45
C HIS A 719 -37.22 22.93 -8.77
N SER A 720 -37.32 21.77 -9.43
CA SER A 720 -36.64 20.55 -8.99
C SER A 720 -35.13 20.74 -9.19
N PRO A 721 -34.28 20.38 -8.21
CA PRO A 721 -32.84 20.56 -8.35
C PRO A 721 -32.31 19.72 -9.52
N THR A 722 -31.52 20.35 -10.40
CA THR A 722 -30.93 19.66 -11.56
C THR A 722 -29.69 18.87 -11.12
N PRO A 723 -29.68 17.52 -11.20
CA PRO A 723 -28.56 16.71 -10.74
C PRO A 723 -27.34 16.86 -11.64
N VAL A 724 -26.16 16.95 -11.02
CA VAL A 724 -24.86 16.99 -11.71
C VAL A 724 -23.94 15.94 -11.10
N ALA A 725 -22.98 15.45 -11.87
CA ALA A 725 -21.93 14.59 -11.35
C ALA A 725 -20.54 15.25 -11.50
N VAL A 726 -19.66 14.93 -10.55
CA VAL A 726 -18.28 15.44 -10.51
C VAL A 726 -17.33 14.29 -10.79
N GLY A 727 -16.42 14.45 -11.74
CA GLY A 727 -15.58 13.34 -12.20
C GLY A 727 -14.50 13.70 -13.20
N PHE A 728 -14.09 12.69 -13.98
CA PHE A 728 -13.16 12.82 -15.08
C PHE A 728 -13.38 11.75 -16.15
N SER A 729 -12.87 12.06 -17.35
CA SER A 729 -12.64 11.09 -18.42
C SER A 729 -11.16 11.08 -18.76
N ILE A 730 -10.61 9.89 -18.99
CA ILE A 730 -9.23 9.67 -19.44
C ILE A 730 -9.18 8.57 -20.49
N GLU A 731 -8.27 8.73 -21.46
CA GLU A 731 -7.93 7.70 -22.43
C GLU A 731 -6.73 6.89 -21.92
N VAL A 732 -6.92 5.58 -21.78
CA VAL A 732 -5.93 4.67 -21.19
C VAL A 732 -5.76 3.40 -22.03
N ASP A 733 -4.62 2.74 -21.85
CA ASP A 733 -4.46 1.38 -22.33
C ASP A 733 -5.18 0.41 -21.39
N GLY A 734 -5.67 -0.69 -21.96
CA GLY A 734 -6.42 -1.68 -21.21
C GLY A 734 -6.45 -3.04 -21.89
N VAL A 735 -6.82 -4.05 -21.09
CA VAL A 735 -7.14 -5.38 -21.58
C VAL A 735 -8.49 -5.82 -21.04
N ALA A 736 -9.33 -6.36 -21.93
CA ALA A 736 -10.61 -6.94 -21.59
C ALA A 736 -10.54 -8.46 -21.74
N PHE A 737 -10.83 -9.17 -20.65
CA PHE A 737 -11.02 -10.61 -20.66
C PHE A 737 -12.51 -10.90 -20.77
N ARG A 738 -12.92 -11.49 -21.90
CA ARG A 738 -14.29 -11.96 -22.12
C ARG A 738 -14.43 -13.34 -21.49
N VAL A 739 -15.29 -13.43 -20.49
CA VAL A 739 -15.45 -14.63 -19.67
C VAL A 739 -16.88 -15.16 -19.75
N HIS A 740 -17.00 -16.47 -19.81
CA HIS A 740 -18.23 -17.19 -19.59
C HIS A 740 -18.26 -17.67 -18.13
N LEU A 741 -19.26 -17.23 -17.37
CA LEU A 741 -19.41 -17.61 -15.98
C LEU A 741 -20.28 -18.88 -15.89
N PRO A 742 -19.80 -19.97 -15.27
CA PRO A 742 -20.59 -21.18 -15.07
C PRO A 742 -21.91 -20.88 -14.33
N ASP A 743 -23.00 -21.53 -14.72
CA ASP A 743 -24.32 -21.26 -14.14
C ASP A 743 -24.48 -21.77 -12.70
N GLU A 744 -23.93 -22.94 -12.38
CA GLU A 744 -24.11 -23.60 -11.07
C GLU A 744 -22.93 -23.42 -10.11
N LEU A 745 -21.78 -22.88 -10.58
CA LEU A 745 -20.54 -22.65 -9.81
C LEU A 745 -20.12 -23.82 -8.89
N HIS A 746 -20.53 -25.04 -9.25
CA HIS A 746 -20.29 -26.30 -8.53
C HIS A 746 -20.59 -26.24 -7.02
N LEU A 747 -21.75 -25.70 -6.65
CA LEU A 747 -22.21 -25.66 -5.24
C LEU A 747 -22.87 -26.97 -4.78
N GLY A 748 -23.28 -27.84 -5.72
CA GLY A 748 -24.11 -29.03 -5.45
C GLY A 748 -23.41 -30.39 -5.36
N ASP A 749 -22.17 -30.54 -5.86
CA ASP A 749 -21.55 -31.87 -6.12
C ASP A 749 -20.41 -32.28 -5.17
N SER A 750 -20.19 -31.54 -4.07
CA SER A 750 -19.22 -31.92 -3.03
C SER A 750 -19.92 -31.94 -1.68
N GLU A 751 -19.62 -32.92 -0.83
CA GLU A 751 -20.10 -33.07 0.57
C GLU A 751 -20.67 -31.77 1.17
N GLU A 752 -21.84 -31.82 1.83
CA GLU A 752 -22.53 -30.69 2.49
C GLU A 752 -21.64 -29.84 3.46
N SER A 753 -20.38 -30.27 3.69
CA SER A 753 -19.31 -29.63 4.44
C SER A 753 -17.99 -29.52 3.65
N SER A 754 -18.00 -29.05 2.39
CA SER A 754 -16.76 -28.68 1.69
C SER A 754 -16.17 -27.39 2.27
N VAL A 755 -14.83 -27.25 2.25
CA VAL A 755 -14.12 -26.04 2.74
C VAL A 755 -14.64 -24.78 2.05
N LYS A 756 -14.95 -24.87 0.75
CA LYS A 756 -15.53 -23.81 -0.07
C LYS A 756 -16.92 -23.38 0.45
N LEU A 757 -17.81 -24.33 0.72
CA LEU A 757 -19.17 -23.99 1.17
C LEU A 757 -19.16 -23.36 2.57
N ARG A 758 -18.30 -23.86 3.47
CA ARG A 758 -18.13 -23.30 4.82
C ARG A 758 -17.71 -21.83 4.80
N SER A 759 -16.78 -21.45 3.91
CA SER A 759 -16.37 -20.06 3.78
C SER A 759 -17.44 -19.17 3.14
N LEU A 760 -18.11 -19.67 2.10
CA LEU A 760 -19.12 -18.91 1.38
C LEU A 760 -20.34 -18.58 2.27
N ARG A 761 -20.76 -19.49 3.16
CA ARG A 761 -21.84 -19.26 4.13
C ARG A 761 -21.57 -18.06 5.05
N THR A 762 -20.41 -18.04 5.72
CA THR A 762 -20.03 -16.93 6.60
C THR A 762 -19.88 -15.62 5.83
N ALA A 763 -19.30 -15.67 4.62
CA ALA A 763 -19.10 -14.50 3.78
C ALA A 763 -20.43 -13.92 3.25
N PHE A 764 -21.36 -14.78 2.82
CA PHE A 764 -22.66 -14.35 2.32
C PHE A 764 -23.54 -13.77 3.41
N PHE A 765 -23.58 -14.39 4.60
CA PHE A 765 -24.26 -13.83 5.77
C PHE A 765 -23.81 -12.38 6.05
N ARG A 766 -22.49 -12.15 6.05
CA ARG A 766 -21.91 -10.82 6.29
C ARG A 766 -22.30 -9.84 5.17
N ASP A 767 -22.24 -10.25 3.91
CA ASP A 767 -22.64 -9.42 2.77
C ASP A 767 -24.11 -8.96 2.87
N ARG A 768 -25.01 -9.89 3.20
CA ARG A 768 -26.45 -9.63 3.37
C ARG A 768 -26.73 -8.65 4.51
N VAL A 769 -26.07 -8.79 5.65
CA VAL A 769 -26.20 -7.86 6.78
C VAL A 769 -25.67 -6.47 6.43
N LEU A 770 -24.52 -6.38 5.76
CA LEU A 770 -23.92 -5.10 5.37
C LEU A 770 -24.80 -4.33 4.38
N GLY A 771 -25.42 -5.04 3.43
CA GLY A 771 -26.25 -4.47 2.37
C GLY A 771 -27.73 -4.26 2.71
N ASP A 772 -28.18 -4.60 3.91
CA ASP A 772 -29.60 -4.50 4.25
C ASP A 772 -30.06 -3.06 4.49
N ALA A 773 -31.05 -2.61 3.71
CA ALA A 773 -31.62 -1.27 3.82
C ALA A 773 -32.34 -1.04 5.17
N GLY A 774 -32.74 -2.10 5.88
CA GLY A 774 -33.35 -2.02 7.21
C GLY A 774 -32.39 -1.51 8.30
N LEU A 775 -31.10 -1.36 8.00
CA LEU A 775 -30.10 -0.78 8.90
C LEU A 775 -29.69 0.66 8.50
N ASP A 776 -30.27 1.21 7.43
CA ASP A 776 -29.96 2.57 6.94
C ASP A 776 -30.40 3.62 7.97
N GLY A 777 -29.50 4.56 8.29
CA GLY A 777 -29.71 5.56 9.35
C GLY A 777 -29.68 5.03 10.80
N ILE A 778 -29.60 3.70 11.00
CA ILE A 778 -29.52 3.06 12.32
C ILE A 778 -28.08 2.69 12.66
N ALA A 779 -27.41 1.94 11.78
CA ALA A 779 -26.06 1.47 11.98
C ALA A 779 -25.17 1.83 10.79
N ASN A 780 -24.05 2.47 11.06
CA ASN A 780 -23.06 2.78 10.03
C ASN A 780 -22.40 1.51 9.50
N TRP A 781 -21.77 1.60 8.32
CA TRP A 781 -21.14 0.44 7.66
C TRP A 781 -20.21 -0.38 8.59
N PHE A 782 -19.44 0.31 9.44
CA PHE A 782 -18.51 -0.33 10.37
C PHE A 782 -19.23 -1.03 11.53
N GLN A 783 -20.29 -0.42 12.07
CA GLN A 783 -21.16 -1.04 13.07
C GLN A 783 -21.86 -2.27 12.48
N ARG A 784 -22.34 -2.22 11.23
CA ARG A 784 -22.94 -3.39 10.57
C ARG A 784 -21.98 -4.58 10.46
N GLN A 785 -20.71 -4.32 10.17
CA GLN A 785 -19.69 -5.36 10.19
C GLN A 785 -19.59 -6.01 11.58
N TRP A 786 -19.52 -5.20 12.63
CA TRP A 786 -19.49 -5.70 14.00
C TRP A 786 -20.75 -6.48 14.37
N LEU A 787 -21.93 -5.97 14.02
CA LEU A 787 -23.21 -6.64 14.29
C LEU A 787 -23.25 -8.04 13.66
N ALA A 788 -22.79 -8.19 12.41
CA ALA A 788 -22.65 -9.49 11.78
C ALA A 788 -21.65 -10.39 12.52
N GLU A 789 -20.45 -9.89 12.83
CA GLU A 789 -19.41 -10.66 13.55
C GLU A 789 -19.89 -11.12 14.93
N ILE A 790 -20.53 -10.24 15.70
CA ILE A 790 -21.03 -10.52 17.05
C ILE A 790 -22.19 -11.52 17.00
N TYR A 791 -23.14 -11.32 16.09
CA TYR A 791 -24.29 -12.23 15.98
C TYR A 791 -23.84 -13.64 15.59
N CYS A 792 -22.97 -13.76 14.58
CA CYS A 792 -22.42 -15.04 14.16
C CYS A 792 -21.65 -15.70 15.30
N SER A 793 -20.81 -14.94 16.01
CA SER A 793 -20.06 -15.44 17.18
C SER A 793 -20.97 -15.91 18.31
N ALA A 794 -22.05 -15.17 18.60
CA ALA A 794 -23.02 -15.55 19.63
C ALA A 794 -23.77 -16.82 19.27
N LEU A 795 -24.15 -16.97 18.01
CA LEU A 795 -24.82 -18.16 17.52
C LEU A 795 -23.90 -19.39 17.55
N ILE A 796 -22.66 -19.23 17.10
CA ILE A 796 -21.62 -20.28 17.18
C ILE A 796 -21.38 -20.68 18.63
N HIS A 797 -21.19 -19.71 19.51
CA HIS A 797 -20.95 -19.96 20.93
C HIS A 797 -22.11 -20.75 21.56
N ALA A 798 -23.36 -20.30 21.37
CA ALA A 798 -24.53 -20.98 21.91
C ALA A 798 -24.68 -22.41 21.34
N ALA A 799 -24.44 -22.60 20.04
CA ALA A 799 -24.49 -23.93 19.42
C ALA A 799 -23.41 -24.87 19.98
N ILE A 800 -22.21 -24.35 20.25
CA ILE A 800 -21.11 -25.13 20.83
C ILE A 800 -21.40 -25.51 22.28
N VAL A 801 -21.83 -24.57 23.11
CA VAL A 801 -22.12 -24.80 24.54
C VAL A 801 -23.31 -25.72 24.73
N SER A 802 -24.37 -25.55 23.95
CA SER A 802 -25.58 -26.38 24.03
C SER A 802 -25.47 -27.70 23.26
N GLY A 803 -24.40 -27.91 22.47
CA GLY A 803 -24.19 -29.13 21.70
C GLY A 803 -25.22 -29.40 20.60
N VAL A 804 -25.87 -28.34 20.08
CA VAL A 804 -26.92 -28.41 19.04
C VAL A 804 -26.48 -27.71 17.75
N ALA A 805 -27.25 -27.87 16.68
CA ALA A 805 -27.01 -27.19 15.41
C ALA A 805 -27.34 -25.68 15.49
N LEU A 806 -26.73 -24.86 14.62
CA LEU A 806 -26.97 -23.42 14.52
C LEU A 806 -28.46 -23.10 14.33
N GLU A 807 -29.13 -23.85 13.45
CA GLU A 807 -30.57 -23.72 13.18
C GLU A 807 -31.41 -23.94 14.43
N SER A 808 -31.05 -24.91 15.28
CA SER A 808 -31.80 -25.21 16.50
C SER A 808 -31.72 -24.07 17.51
N VAL A 809 -30.54 -23.44 17.66
CA VAL A 809 -30.35 -22.25 18.50
C VAL A 809 -31.14 -21.07 17.94
N TRP A 810 -31.10 -20.88 16.63
CA TRP A 810 -31.85 -19.82 15.96
C TRP A 810 -33.36 -20.01 16.16
N ALA A 811 -33.90 -21.21 15.94
CA ALA A 811 -35.34 -21.49 16.03
C ALA A 811 -35.90 -21.47 17.48
N SER A 812 -35.04 -21.51 18.49
CA SER A 812 -35.41 -21.37 19.91
C SER A 812 -35.50 -19.91 20.37
N GLN A 813 -34.95 -18.96 19.61
CA GLN A 813 -35.02 -17.54 19.96
C GLN A 813 -36.48 -17.05 19.97
N GLY A 814 -36.89 -16.37 21.05
CA GLY A 814 -38.24 -15.84 21.22
C GLY A 814 -39.29 -16.83 21.76
N LYS A 815 -38.95 -18.11 21.92
CA LYS A 815 -39.74 -19.07 22.71
C LYS A 815 -39.19 -19.09 24.14
N SER A 816 -40.01 -19.41 25.14
CA SER A 816 -39.60 -19.64 26.54
C SER A 816 -38.67 -20.88 26.62
N SER A 817 -37.44 -20.73 26.14
CA SER A 817 -36.42 -21.76 26.00
C SER A 817 -35.23 -21.45 26.90
N GLU A 818 -34.50 -22.50 27.30
CA GLU A 818 -33.30 -22.40 28.15
C GLU A 818 -32.06 -21.86 27.41
N VAL A 819 -32.10 -21.70 26.06
CA VAL A 819 -30.94 -21.34 25.22
C VAL A 819 -31.16 -19.97 24.56
N SER A 820 -30.59 -18.92 25.14
CA SER A 820 -30.62 -17.55 24.63
C SER A 820 -29.27 -17.14 24.01
N LEU A 821 -29.33 -16.25 23.01
CA LEU A 821 -28.12 -15.60 22.49
C LEU A 821 -27.60 -14.58 23.50
N ASP A 822 -26.49 -14.89 24.15
CA ASP A 822 -25.81 -13.97 25.06
C ASP A 822 -24.85 -13.06 24.30
N PHE A 823 -25.38 -11.94 23.78
CA PHE A 823 -24.58 -10.92 23.11
C PHE A 823 -23.61 -10.21 24.05
N GLN A 824 -23.95 -10.09 25.34
CA GLN A 824 -23.15 -9.34 26.31
C GLN A 824 -21.85 -10.09 26.62
N THR A 825 -21.92 -11.40 26.79
CA THR A 825 -20.75 -12.25 26.95
C THR A 825 -19.89 -12.29 25.68
N VAL A 826 -20.50 -12.33 24.49
CA VAL A 826 -19.72 -12.34 23.23
C VAL A 826 -19.05 -10.99 22.98
N LEU A 827 -19.74 -9.89 23.28
CA LEU A 827 -19.18 -8.55 23.21
C LEU A 827 -17.99 -8.40 24.16
N SER A 828 -18.10 -8.81 25.43
CA SER A 828 -17.00 -8.66 26.40
C SER A 828 -15.75 -9.43 25.99
N VAL A 829 -15.95 -10.54 25.29
CA VAL A 829 -14.90 -11.42 24.75
C VAL A 829 -14.23 -10.84 23.52
N ILE A 830 -15.03 -10.41 22.55
CA ILE A 830 -14.53 -9.83 21.30
C ILE A 830 -13.79 -8.52 21.57
N PHE A 831 -14.28 -7.74 22.54
CA PHE A 831 -13.75 -6.43 22.92
C PHE A 831 -12.77 -6.45 24.09
N GLN A 832 -12.47 -7.62 24.68
CA GLN A 832 -11.55 -7.74 25.82
C GLN A 832 -11.90 -6.78 26.98
N SER A 833 -13.19 -6.53 27.24
CA SER A 833 -13.60 -5.58 28.26
C SER A 833 -13.13 -6.07 29.63
N ILE A 834 -12.30 -5.29 30.30
CA ILE A 834 -11.88 -5.55 31.67
C ILE A 834 -13.12 -5.55 32.55
N SER A 835 -13.58 -6.73 32.97
CA SER A 835 -14.59 -6.87 34.00
C SER A 835 -13.89 -6.73 35.35
N THR A 836 -13.91 -5.53 35.94
CA THR A 836 -13.58 -5.40 37.36
C THR A 836 -14.70 -6.07 38.17
N SER A 837 -14.31 -7.07 38.94
CA SER A 837 -15.17 -7.87 39.81
C SER A 837 -16.08 -7.00 40.70
N GLN A 838 -17.39 -7.31 40.70
CA GLN A 838 -18.43 -6.73 41.55
C GLN A 838 -18.30 -7.06 43.07
N ASP A 839 -17.14 -7.53 43.54
CA ASP A 839 -16.96 -8.00 44.91
C ASP A 839 -16.47 -6.91 45.88
N ASN A 840 -17.19 -5.78 45.94
CA ASN A 840 -17.11 -4.86 47.09
C ASN A 840 -18.51 -4.42 47.55
N ALA A 841 -19.51 -5.30 47.46
CA ALA A 841 -20.77 -5.16 48.15
C ALA A 841 -20.65 -5.65 49.61
N THR A 842 -19.80 -5.01 50.41
CA THR A 842 -19.90 -5.07 51.87
C THR A 842 -19.73 -3.67 52.45
N GLY A 843 -20.89 -3.03 52.70
CA GLY A 843 -21.15 -1.99 53.69
C GLY A 843 -20.10 -0.91 53.93
N ASP A 844 -20.31 0.27 53.36
CA ASP A 844 -20.78 1.42 54.15
C ASP A 844 -21.27 2.53 53.22
N GLY A 845 -22.39 3.15 53.58
CA GLY A 845 -23.02 4.20 52.79
C GLY A 845 -22.18 5.46 52.77
N ASN A 846 -21.68 5.84 51.59
CA ASN A 846 -21.35 7.21 51.25
C ASN A 846 -21.43 7.39 49.73
N ASP A 847 -22.07 8.48 49.32
CA ASP A 847 -22.22 8.94 47.95
C ASP A 847 -20.85 9.04 47.24
N ALA A 848 -20.46 7.98 46.54
CA ALA A 848 -19.41 8.04 45.53
C ALA A 848 -20.09 8.34 44.18
N ALA A 849 -19.74 9.47 43.58
CA ALA A 849 -20.14 9.80 42.22
C ALA A 849 -19.77 8.63 41.27
N PRO A 850 -20.62 8.30 40.28
CA PRO A 850 -20.29 7.26 39.31
C PRO A 850 -18.95 7.58 38.63
N ASP A 851 -18.07 6.59 38.57
CA ASP A 851 -16.69 6.72 38.12
C ASP A 851 -16.67 7.07 36.62
N ILE A 852 -16.28 8.30 36.28
CA ILE A 852 -16.26 8.87 34.92
C ILE A 852 -15.42 8.01 33.93
N ARG A 853 -14.58 7.10 34.46
CA ARG A 853 -13.70 6.22 33.68
C ARG A 853 -14.43 5.03 33.05
N ASP A 854 -15.51 4.53 33.66
CA ASP A 854 -16.30 3.42 33.11
C ASP A 854 -17.05 3.84 31.83
N GLU A 855 -17.44 5.13 31.73
CA GLU A 855 -18.13 5.69 30.56
C GLU A 855 -17.26 5.79 29.29
N VAL A 856 -15.93 5.88 29.42
CA VAL A 856 -15.03 6.07 28.27
C VAL A 856 -14.63 4.75 27.64
N HIS A 857 -14.35 3.72 28.46
CA HIS A 857 -13.89 2.41 27.97
C HIS A 857 -14.97 1.60 27.24
N GLN A 858 -16.25 1.94 27.40
CA GLN A 858 -17.35 1.15 26.86
C GLN A 858 -18.12 1.82 25.72
N ARG A 859 -17.71 2.94 25.13
CA ARG A 859 -18.57 3.64 24.14
C ARG A 859 -18.95 2.78 22.93
N LEU A 860 -17.99 2.15 22.26
CA LEU A 860 -18.29 1.27 21.12
C LEU A 860 -19.07 0.03 21.58
N PHE A 861 -18.69 -0.53 22.74
CA PHE A 861 -19.39 -1.65 23.36
C PHE A 861 -20.87 -1.30 23.64
N ASN A 862 -21.14 -0.16 24.26
CA ASN A 862 -22.45 0.36 24.62
C ASN A 862 -23.25 0.74 23.37
N ASP A 863 -22.62 1.36 22.36
CA ASP A 863 -23.24 1.65 21.08
C ASP A 863 -23.71 0.35 20.41
N LEU A 864 -22.86 -0.68 20.34
CA LEU A 864 -23.19 -1.98 19.74
C LEU A 864 -24.20 -2.76 20.58
N ALA A 865 -24.10 -2.73 21.91
CA ALA A 865 -25.07 -3.34 22.82
C ALA A 865 -26.45 -2.68 22.67
N THR A 866 -26.49 -1.35 22.54
CA THR A 866 -27.73 -0.60 22.29
C THR A 866 -28.32 -0.98 20.94
N LEU A 867 -27.50 -1.05 19.88
CA LEU A 867 -27.94 -1.51 18.56
C LEU A 867 -28.46 -2.95 18.60
N LEU A 868 -27.76 -3.86 19.27
CA LEU A 868 -28.18 -5.26 19.43
C LEU A 868 -29.45 -5.42 20.28
N ALA A 869 -29.81 -4.43 21.09
CA ALA A 869 -31.07 -4.40 21.82
C ALA A 869 -32.24 -3.86 20.99
N GLN A 870 -31.98 -3.18 19.86
CA GLN A 870 -33.02 -2.69 18.97
C GLN A 870 -33.66 -3.84 18.19
N ARG A 871 -34.99 -3.81 18.13
CA ARG A 871 -35.78 -4.87 17.51
C ARG A 871 -35.52 -4.98 16.01
N GLU A 872 -35.39 -3.84 15.35
CA GLU A 872 -35.12 -3.71 13.91
C GLU A 872 -33.78 -4.39 13.55
N VAL A 873 -32.74 -4.15 14.36
CA VAL A 873 -31.42 -4.75 14.17
C VAL A 873 -31.47 -6.26 14.39
N GLN A 874 -32.13 -6.72 15.46
CA GLN A 874 -32.27 -8.16 15.73
C GLN A 874 -33.07 -8.86 14.62
N GLU A 875 -34.13 -8.26 14.11
CA GLU A 875 -34.94 -8.81 13.01
C GLU A 875 -34.11 -8.96 11.73
N VAL A 876 -33.26 -7.97 11.40
CA VAL A 876 -32.34 -8.05 10.25
C VAL A 876 -31.34 -9.19 10.43
N LEU A 877 -30.66 -9.25 11.58
CA LEU A 877 -29.64 -10.26 11.86
C LEU A 877 -30.23 -11.68 11.89
N HIS A 878 -31.37 -11.84 12.55
CA HIS A 878 -32.07 -13.11 12.67
C HIS A 878 -32.60 -13.60 11.31
N ARG A 879 -33.16 -12.70 10.48
CA ARG A 879 -33.64 -13.03 9.13
C ARG A 879 -32.53 -13.57 8.23
N HIS A 880 -31.32 -12.99 8.29
CA HIS A 880 -30.21 -13.43 7.45
C HIS A 880 -29.44 -14.62 8.03
N ALA A 881 -29.61 -14.95 9.31
CA ALA A 881 -28.88 -16.04 9.96
C ALA A 881 -29.03 -17.40 9.25
N SER A 882 -30.19 -17.67 8.63
CA SER A 882 -30.44 -18.90 7.87
C SER A 882 -29.42 -19.15 6.76
N THR A 883 -28.79 -18.10 6.23
CA THR A 883 -27.71 -18.21 5.25
C THR A 883 -26.51 -19.03 5.73
N LEU A 884 -26.33 -19.19 7.05
CA LEU A 884 -25.25 -19.94 7.66
C LEU A 884 -25.41 -21.47 7.58
N TRP A 885 -26.59 -21.99 7.27
CA TRP A 885 -26.82 -23.44 7.12
C TRP A 885 -27.65 -23.83 5.89
N GLN A 886 -28.38 -22.89 5.29
CA GLN A 886 -29.17 -23.17 4.10
C GLN A 886 -28.30 -23.68 2.93
N ILE A 887 -28.92 -24.47 2.06
CA ILE A 887 -28.37 -24.80 0.75
C ILE A 887 -28.41 -23.52 -0.11
N PRO A 888 -27.34 -23.16 -0.83
CA PRO A 888 -27.34 -21.98 -1.69
C PRO A 888 -28.52 -22.00 -2.69
N ASP A 889 -29.22 -20.88 -2.79
CA ASP A 889 -30.34 -20.67 -3.70
C ASP A 889 -30.03 -19.55 -4.72
N ASP A 890 -31.01 -19.19 -5.55
CA ASP A 890 -30.86 -18.14 -6.56
C ASP A 890 -30.43 -16.78 -5.98
N SER A 891 -30.66 -16.51 -4.68
CA SER A 891 -30.27 -15.25 -4.04
C SER A 891 -28.76 -15.07 -3.95
N TRP A 892 -27.98 -16.15 -4.05
CA TRP A 892 -26.51 -16.14 -4.02
C TRP A 892 -25.92 -15.77 -5.37
N ARG A 893 -26.65 -15.99 -6.47
CA ARG A 893 -26.11 -15.98 -7.84
C ARG A 893 -25.40 -14.68 -8.20
N ALA A 894 -26.03 -13.54 -7.97
CA ALA A 894 -25.44 -12.23 -8.28
C ALA A 894 -24.17 -11.95 -7.45
N TRP A 895 -24.19 -12.33 -6.16
CA TRP A 895 -23.04 -12.16 -5.26
C TRP A 895 -21.87 -13.08 -5.66
N LEU A 896 -22.14 -14.35 -5.92
CA LEU A 896 -21.14 -15.32 -6.35
C LEU A 896 -20.50 -14.96 -7.68
N ARG A 897 -21.29 -14.48 -8.67
CA ARG A 897 -20.74 -14.00 -9.95
C ARG A 897 -19.77 -12.83 -9.75
N ARG A 898 -20.10 -11.88 -8.87
CA ARG A 898 -19.19 -10.77 -8.52
C ARG A 898 -17.93 -11.29 -7.81
N LYS A 899 -18.08 -12.22 -6.86
CA LYS A 899 -16.95 -12.82 -6.12
C LYS A 899 -16.02 -13.61 -7.06
N PHE A 900 -16.59 -14.37 -8.00
CA PHE A 900 -15.85 -15.09 -9.04
C PHE A 900 -15.05 -14.12 -9.91
N LYS A 901 -15.69 -13.08 -10.46
CA LYS A 901 -15.01 -12.06 -11.28
C LYS A 901 -13.92 -11.33 -10.52
N THR A 902 -14.13 -10.99 -9.26
CA THR A 902 -13.07 -10.39 -8.44
C THR A 902 -11.92 -11.35 -8.27
N THR A 903 -12.18 -12.61 -7.90
CA THR A 903 -11.12 -13.61 -7.67
C THR A 903 -10.32 -13.85 -8.95
N LEU A 904 -11.00 -14.08 -10.08
CA LEU A 904 -10.36 -14.29 -11.36
C LEU A 904 -9.60 -13.03 -11.81
N GLY A 905 -10.21 -11.86 -11.69
CA GLY A 905 -9.58 -10.58 -12.03
C GLY A 905 -8.32 -10.28 -11.22
N SER A 906 -8.34 -10.55 -9.91
CA SER A 906 -7.17 -10.43 -9.05
C SER A 906 -6.07 -11.43 -9.45
N ALA A 907 -6.44 -12.68 -9.78
CA ALA A 907 -5.48 -13.68 -10.26
C ALA A 907 -4.87 -13.29 -11.61
N LEU A 908 -5.65 -12.65 -12.50
CA LEU A 908 -5.16 -12.10 -13.76
C LEU A 908 -4.14 -10.98 -13.53
N ILE A 909 -4.38 -10.07 -12.58
CA ILE A 909 -3.42 -9.03 -12.18
C ILE A 909 -2.12 -9.66 -11.66
N GLU A 910 -2.22 -10.66 -10.78
CA GLU A 910 -1.06 -11.37 -10.25
C GLU A 910 -0.27 -12.08 -11.37
N GLY A 911 -0.98 -12.69 -12.33
CA GLY A 911 -0.36 -13.26 -13.53
C GLY A 911 0.39 -12.20 -14.37
N VAL A 912 -0.18 -11.00 -14.52
CA VAL A 912 0.50 -9.88 -15.21
C VAL A 912 1.74 -9.44 -14.41
N GLN A 913 1.65 -9.32 -13.08
CA GLN A 913 2.77 -8.95 -12.22
C GLN A 913 3.94 -9.94 -12.33
N GLN A 914 3.65 -11.24 -12.37
CA GLN A 914 4.68 -12.27 -12.49
C GLN A 914 5.27 -12.37 -13.90
N LEU A 915 4.47 -12.08 -14.94
CA LEU A 915 4.96 -12.03 -16.32
C LEU A 915 5.76 -10.74 -16.61
N CYS A 916 5.42 -9.64 -15.93
CA CYS A 916 6.01 -8.31 -16.05
C CYS A 916 6.66 -7.83 -14.73
N PRO A 917 7.65 -8.54 -14.14
CA PRO A 917 8.19 -8.22 -12.81
C PRO A 917 8.95 -6.89 -12.72
N ASP A 918 9.35 -6.32 -13.86
CA ASP A 918 9.98 -5.00 -13.99
C ASP A 918 8.98 -3.83 -13.89
N LEU A 919 7.69 -4.11 -13.94
CA LEU A 919 6.61 -3.14 -13.80
C LEU A 919 5.75 -3.49 -12.58
N SER A 920 5.14 -2.47 -11.98
CA SER A 920 4.22 -2.67 -10.86
C SER A 920 2.79 -2.78 -11.38
N ALA A 921 2.16 -3.94 -11.18
CA ALA A 921 0.75 -4.14 -11.47
C ALA A 921 -0.17 -3.33 -10.53
N ASP A 922 0.38 -2.72 -9.46
CA ASP A 922 -0.33 -1.72 -8.66
C ASP A 922 -0.79 -0.52 -9.51
N ASP A 923 -0.22 -0.28 -10.70
CA ASP A 923 -0.66 0.78 -11.61
C ASP A 923 -1.83 0.34 -12.52
N LEU A 924 -2.33 -0.89 -12.37
CA LEU A 924 -3.56 -1.37 -12.98
C LEU A 924 -4.77 -1.21 -12.04
N THR A 925 -5.95 -1.04 -12.62
CA THR A 925 -7.23 -1.04 -11.94
C THR A 925 -8.06 -2.22 -12.44
N LEU A 926 -8.55 -3.04 -11.51
CA LEU A 926 -9.48 -4.14 -11.79
C LEU A 926 -10.92 -3.64 -11.78
N ASP A 927 -11.60 -3.70 -12.92
CA ASP A 927 -13.03 -3.43 -13.03
C ASP A 927 -13.78 -4.67 -13.49
N ILE A 928 -14.68 -5.15 -12.63
CA ILE A 928 -15.53 -6.33 -12.89
C ILE A 928 -16.87 -5.97 -13.55
N ASP A 929 -17.10 -4.68 -13.80
CA ASP A 929 -18.30 -4.13 -14.44
C ASP A 929 -17.88 -2.90 -15.26
N SER A 930 -18.23 -2.90 -16.55
CA SER A 930 -17.91 -1.81 -17.47
C SER A 930 -18.88 -0.63 -17.38
N GLY A 931 -19.99 -0.78 -16.65
CA GLY A 931 -21.13 0.13 -16.74
C GLY A 931 -21.82 0.07 -18.10
N PRO A 932 -22.81 0.95 -18.34
CA PRO A 932 -23.54 0.99 -19.60
C PRO A 932 -22.63 1.40 -20.76
N ARG A 933 -22.69 0.63 -21.84
CA ARG A 933 -22.00 0.94 -23.11
C ARG A 933 -22.75 2.05 -23.85
N PRO A 934 -22.08 3.17 -24.20
CA PRO A 934 -22.63 4.13 -25.14
C PRO A 934 -23.10 3.47 -26.45
N SER A 935 -24.10 4.03 -27.13
CA SER A 935 -24.67 3.42 -28.35
C SER A 935 -23.72 3.40 -29.55
N ASP A 936 -22.68 4.22 -29.50
CA ASP A 936 -21.65 4.40 -30.51
C ASP A 936 -20.45 3.46 -30.34
N VAL A 937 -20.39 2.67 -29.26
CA VAL A 937 -19.32 1.68 -29.03
C VAL A 937 -19.83 0.25 -29.27
N PRO A 938 -18.92 -0.71 -29.58
CA PRO A 938 -19.30 -2.11 -29.75
C PRO A 938 -20.01 -2.67 -28.49
N PRO A 939 -21.15 -3.37 -28.64
CA PRO A 939 -21.81 -4.01 -27.51
C PRO A 939 -20.97 -5.19 -27.00
N VAL A 940 -21.14 -5.54 -25.73
CA VAL A 940 -20.60 -6.78 -25.18
C VAL A 940 -21.31 -7.96 -25.88
N PRO A 941 -20.59 -8.98 -26.35
CA PRO A 941 -21.23 -10.17 -26.94
C PRO A 941 -22.25 -10.80 -25.98
N ASN A 942 -23.37 -11.29 -26.54
CA ASN A 942 -24.41 -11.97 -25.76
C ASN A 942 -23.82 -13.15 -24.97
N ASP A 943 -24.30 -13.37 -23.75
CA ASP A 943 -23.92 -14.47 -22.84
C ASP A 943 -22.43 -14.47 -22.38
N MET A 944 -21.74 -13.34 -22.55
CA MET A 944 -20.38 -13.11 -22.03
C MET A 944 -20.35 -11.93 -21.05
N GLU A 945 -19.48 -12.03 -20.06
CA GLU A 945 -19.14 -10.91 -19.18
C GLU A 945 -17.69 -10.47 -19.43
N GLU A 946 -17.33 -9.28 -18.98
CA GLU A 946 -15.99 -8.74 -19.16
C GLU A 946 -15.33 -8.43 -17.82
N ILE A 947 -14.04 -8.74 -17.73
CA ILE A 947 -13.15 -8.29 -16.67
C ILE A 947 -12.12 -7.37 -17.31
N TRP A 948 -12.03 -6.15 -16.81
CA TRP A 948 -11.17 -5.10 -17.35
C TRP A 948 -9.97 -4.87 -16.44
N LEU A 949 -8.77 -4.90 -17.03
CA LEU A 949 -7.55 -4.38 -16.40
C LEU A 949 -7.16 -3.10 -17.14
N LEU A 950 -7.23 -1.96 -16.45
CA LEU A 950 -7.03 -0.63 -17.02
C LEU A 950 -5.83 0.06 -16.37
N GLU A 951 -4.99 0.70 -17.17
CA GLU A 951 -3.91 1.53 -16.62
C GLU A 951 -4.44 2.82 -16.00
N LYS A 952 -3.73 3.35 -15.00
CA LYS A 952 -4.13 4.57 -14.28
C LYS A 952 -3.67 5.87 -14.96
N THR A 953 -2.74 5.79 -15.91
CA THR A 953 -2.09 6.95 -16.52
C THR A 953 -2.57 7.20 -17.95
N VAL A 954 -2.69 8.47 -18.32
CA VAL A 954 -3.13 8.90 -19.65
C VAL A 954 -2.10 8.51 -20.71
N GLY A 955 -2.54 7.95 -21.84
CA GLY A 955 -1.64 7.58 -22.93
C GLY A 955 -0.83 6.31 -22.69
N GLY A 956 -1.19 5.54 -21.67
CA GLY A 956 -0.57 4.27 -21.27
C GLY A 956 0.74 4.40 -20.47
N GLY A 957 0.81 3.82 -19.28
CA GLY A 957 1.99 3.59 -18.44
C GLY A 957 2.91 2.45 -18.94
N GLY A 958 2.49 1.72 -19.97
CA GLY A 958 3.31 0.75 -20.70
C GLY A 958 3.30 -0.68 -20.14
N ILE A 959 2.44 -0.95 -19.14
CA ILE A 959 2.23 -2.28 -18.56
C ILE A 959 1.46 -3.16 -19.54
N VAL A 960 0.35 -2.67 -20.09
CA VAL A 960 -0.48 -3.39 -21.07
C VAL A 960 0.29 -3.62 -22.37
N GLU A 961 1.08 -2.65 -22.83
CA GLU A 961 1.96 -2.81 -24.00
C GLU A 961 3.02 -3.90 -23.75
N THR A 962 3.66 -3.90 -22.58
CA THR A 962 4.67 -4.92 -22.22
C THR A 962 4.02 -6.29 -22.02
N PHE A 963 2.84 -6.32 -21.42
CA PHE A 963 2.03 -7.52 -21.25
C PHE A 963 1.65 -8.11 -22.61
N LEU A 964 1.12 -7.32 -23.54
CA LEU A 964 0.79 -7.74 -24.90
C LEU A 964 2.00 -8.39 -25.59
N HIS A 965 3.18 -7.79 -25.47
CA HIS A 965 4.40 -8.34 -26.05
C HIS A 965 4.77 -9.70 -25.44
N ARG A 966 4.88 -9.80 -24.11
CA ARG A 966 5.28 -11.05 -23.43
C ARG A 966 4.21 -12.14 -23.53
N TYR A 967 2.94 -11.75 -23.54
CA TYR A 967 1.82 -12.63 -23.80
C TYR A 967 1.89 -13.21 -25.22
N GLY A 968 2.22 -12.40 -26.21
CA GLY A 968 2.40 -12.85 -27.60
C GLY A 968 3.54 -13.85 -27.79
N GLU A 969 4.56 -13.84 -26.93
CA GLU A 969 5.66 -14.83 -26.95
C GLU A 969 5.20 -16.20 -26.45
N ASP A 970 4.46 -16.24 -25.34
CA ASP A 970 3.94 -17.49 -24.73
C ASP A 970 2.63 -17.25 -23.95
N PRO A 971 1.47 -17.38 -24.62
CA PRO A 971 0.17 -17.24 -23.97
C PRO A 971 -0.08 -18.28 -22.87
N ARG A 972 0.50 -19.49 -22.99
CA ARG A 972 0.28 -20.59 -22.03
C ARG A 972 0.90 -20.23 -20.69
N ARG A 973 2.14 -19.72 -20.71
CA ARG A 973 2.84 -19.26 -19.52
C ARG A 973 2.04 -18.24 -18.70
N PHE A 974 1.32 -17.32 -19.34
CA PHE A 974 0.49 -16.37 -18.61
C PHE A 974 -0.59 -17.08 -17.76
N PHE A 975 -1.34 -17.99 -18.36
CA PHE A 975 -2.41 -18.72 -17.67
C PHE A 975 -1.87 -19.66 -16.58
N ASP A 976 -0.65 -20.16 -16.74
CA ASP A 976 0.05 -20.92 -15.70
C ASP A 976 0.36 -20.06 -14.47
N LEU A 977 0.79 -18.82 -14.68
CA LEU A 977 1.03 -17.86 -13.60
C LEU A 977 -0.30 -17.46 -12.91
N VAL A 978 -1.39 -17.34 -13.67
CA VAL A 978 -2.74 -17.10 -13.12
C VAL A 978 -3.20 -18.28 -12.26
N GLU A 979 -2.97 -19.52 -12.71
CA GLU A 979 -3.25 -20.72 -11.91
C GLU A 979 -2.37 -20.78 -10.65
N ALA A 980 -1.07 -20.44 -10.77
CA ALA A 980 -0.17 -20.35 -9.63
C ALA A 980 -0.59 -19.27 -8.62
N ALA A 981 -1.22 -18.18 -9.08
CA ALA A 981 -1.80 -17.16 -8.21
C ALA A 981 -2.96 -17.71 -7.36
N LEU A 982 -3.76 -18.62 -7.91
CA LEU A 982 -4.88 -19.28 -7.23
C LEU A 982 -4.44 -20.37 -6.23
N ASN A 983 -3.22 -20.89 -6.34
CA ASN A 983 -2.68 -21.88 -5.39
C ASN A 983 -2.49 -21.31 -3.98
N PRO A 984 -2.46 -22.19 -2.94
CA PRO A 984 -2.34 -21.78 -1.53
C PRO A 984 -1.25 -20.74 -1.29
N GLY A 985 -1.58 -19.69 -0.54
CA GLY A 985 -0.64 -18.64 -0.16
C GLY A 985 0.25 -19.00 1.03
N ASP A 986 1.19 -18.12 1.39
CA ASP A 986 2.12 -18.34 2.51
C ASP A 986 1.43 -18.70 3.83
N PHE A 987 0.27 -18.10 4.10
CA PHE A 987 -0.48 -18.37 5.33
C PHE A 987 -1.09 -19.78 5.38
N GLU A 988 -1.56 -20.27 4.24
CA GLU A 988 -2.07 -21.64 4.13
C GLU A 988 -0.94 -22.65 4.22
N VAL A 989 0.21 -22.33 3.61
CA VAL A 989 1.43 -23.12 3.75
C VAL A 989 1.88 -23.15 5.21
N VAL A 990 1.88 -22.03 5.92
CA VAL A 990 2.20 -22.01 7.36
C VAL A 990 1.22 -22.88 8.15
N ASP A 991 -0.09 -22.77 7.92
CA ASP A 991 -1.09 -23.60 8.60
C ASP A 991 -0.83 -25.10 8.38
N ASP A 992 -0.62 -25.51 7.13
CA ASP A 992 -0.37 -26.90 6.77
C ASP A 992 0.95 -27.43 7.37
N GLN A 993 2.04 -26.69 7.17
CA GLN A 993 3.38 -27.13 7.60
C GLN A 993 3.55 -27.14 9.12
N LEU A 994 2.99 -26.15 9.85
CA LEU A 994 3.00 -26.18 11.31
C LEU A 994 2.13 -27.32 11.86
N THR A 995 0.99 -27.63 11.22
CA THR A 995 0.16 -28.77 11.61
C THR A 995 0.91 -30.10 11.45
N ILE A 996 1.61 -30.30 10.33
CA ILE A 996 2.45 -31.49 10.10
C ILE A 996 3.56 -31.58 11.16
N LEU A 997 4.27 -30.47 11.42
CA LEU A 997 5.33 -30.40 12.40
C LEU A 997 4.85 -30.73 13.82
N LEU A 998 3.70 -30.20 14.23
CA LEU A 998 3.10 -30.54 15.54
C LEU A 998 2.73 -32.02 15.61
N GLY A 999 2.26 -32.62 14.51
CA GLY A 999 2.06 -34.07 14.42
C GLY A 999 3.36 -34.83 14.67
N TRP A 1000 4.47 -34.42 14.04
CA TRP A 1000 5.79 -35.03 14.25
C TRP A 1000 6.33 -34.86 15.66
N LEU A 1001 6.14 -33.72 16.30
CA LEU A 1001 6.60 -33.47 17.67
C LEU A 1001 5.92 -34.41 18.68
N ASN A 1002 4.66 -34.75 18.42
CA ASN A 1002 3.82 -35.58 19.29
C ASN A 1002 3.77 -37.05 18.85
N ASP A 1003 4.49 -37.45 17.79
CA ASP A 1003 4.56 -38.82 17.33
C ASP A 1003 5.39 -39.69 18.31
N PRO A 1004 4.81 -40.72 18.96
CA PRO A 1004 5.55 -41.57 19.89
C PRO A 1004 6.59 -42.47 19.20
N SER A 1005 6.52 -42.64 17.88
CA SER A 1005 7.38 -43.57 17.12
C SER A 1005 8.74 -42.99 16.70
N ASP A 1006 8.89 -41.66 16.67
CA ASP A 1006 10.13 -40.99 16.28
C ASP A 1006 10.41 -39.78 17.19
N SER A 1007 11.56 -39.80 17.90
CA SER A 1007 11.96 -38.72 18.80
C SER A 1007 12.87 -37.67 18.16
N SER A 1008 13.37 -37.89 16.94
CA SER A 1008 14.44 -37.07 16.34
C SER A 1008 14.12 -35.57 16.32
N VAL A 1009 12.92 -35.19 15.86
CA VAL A 1009 12.46 -33.80 15.81
C VAL A 1009 12.25 -33.24 17.23
N ARG A 1010 11.70 -34.04 18.15
CA ARG A 1010 11.45 -33.65 19.55
C ARG A 1010 12.76 -33.40 20.30
N ASP A 1011 13.76 -34.24 20.09
CA ASP A 1011 15.08 -34.13 20.70
C ASP A 1011 15.77 -32.85 20.23
N GLN A 1012 15.76 -32.58 18.92
CA GLN A 1012 16.32 -31.34 18.37
C GLN A 1012 15.59 -30.08 18.87
N PHE A 1013 14.26 -30.10 18.99
CA PHE A 1013 13.50 -29.01 19.59
C PHE A 1013 13.92 -28.75 21.04
N SER A 1014 14.19 -29.81 21.80
CA SER A 1014 14.65 -29.72 23.18
C SER A 1014 16.05 -29.11 23.27
N GLU A 1015 16.94 -29.41 22.33
CA GLU A 1015 18.25 -28.73 22.22
C GLU A 1015 18.09 -27.23 21.99
N VAL A 1016 17.21 -26.79 21.07
CA VAL A 1016 16.99 -25.36 20.82
C VAL A 1016 16.45 -24.66 22.07
N ARG A 1017 15.47 -25.28 22.76
CA ARG A 1017 14.90 -24.76 24.01
C ARG A 1017 15.92 -24.63 25.14
N ASN A 1018 16.89 -25.53 25.22
CA ASN A 1018 17.94 -25.48 26.23
C ASN A 1018 19.06 -24.50 25.84
N ALA A 1019 19.38 -24.38 24.55
CA ALA A 1019 20.45 -23.53 24.04
C ALA A 1019 20.21 -22.03 24.27
N SER A 1020 18.95 -21.58 24.36
CA SER A 1020 18.60 -20.20 24.70
C SER A 1020 19.08 -19.76 26.09
N SER A 1021 19.36 -20.71 27.00
CA SER A 1021 19.90 -20.42 28.33
C SER A 1021 21.42 -20.31 28.39
N VAL A 1022 22.13 -20.76 27.34
CA VAL A 1022 23.59 -20.90 27.31
C VAL A 1022 24.26 -19.70 26.65
N SER A 1023 23.93 -19.44 25.39
CA SER A 1023 24.39 -18.24 24.66
C SER A 1023 23.58 -18.07 23.37
N HIS A 1024 23.54 -16.84 22.85
CA HIS A 1024 22.91 -16.56 21.56
C HIS A 1024 23.54 -17.35 20.39
N GLN A 1025 24.85 -17.60 20.44
CA GLN A 1025 25.53 -18.38 19.40
C GLN A 1025 25.11 -19.86 19.45
N ALA A 1026 25.00 -20.44 20.65
CA ALA A 1026 24.51 -21.80 20.81
C ALA A 1026 23.07 -21.93 20.29
N GLN A 1027 22.20 -20.97 20.65
CA GLN A 1027 20.81 -20.94 20.18
C GLN A 1027 20.73 -20.85 18.65
N ALA A 1028 21.52 -19.97 18.01
CA ALA A 1028 21.55 -19.83 16.56
C ALA A 1028 22.01 -21.12 15.85
N ASN A 1029 23.06 -21.76 16.36
CA ASN A 1029 23.60 -23.00 15.79
C ASN A 1029 22.58 -24.16 15.91
N SER A 1030 21.98 -24.35 17.08
CA SER A 1030 20.97 -25.40 17.30
C SER A 1030 19.71 -25.16 16.46
N PHE A 1031 19.31 -23.90 16.27
CA PHE A 1031 18.20 -23.54 15.39
C PHE A 1031 18.52 -23.86 13.92
N GLU A 1032 19.73 -23.56 13.43
CA GLU A 1032 20.16 -23.92 12.08
C GLU A 1032 20.15 -25.44 11.85
N GLN A 1033 20.60 -26.22 12.84
CA GLN A 1033 20.54 -27.68 12.81
C GLN A 1033 19.10 -28.20 12.75
N LEU A 1034 18.19 -27.60 13.54
CA LEU A 1034 16.76 -27.90 13.48
C LEU A 1034 16.21 -27.69 12.08
N ILE A 1035 16.47 -26.53 11.47
CA ILE A 1035 15.98 -26.21 10.13
C ILE A 1035 16.50 -27.21 9.09
N ARG A 1036 17.77 -27.63 9.19
CA ARG A 1036 18.34 -28.68 8.32
C ARG A 1036 17.63 -30.03 8.51
N LEU A 1037 17.38 -30.44 9.75
CA LEU A 1037 16.66 -31.69 10.05
C LEU A 1037 15.25 -31.68 9.48
N LEU A 1038 14.50 -30.60 9.69
CA LEU A 1038 13.12 -30.45 9.19
C LEU A 1038 13.08 -30.53 7.66
N SER A 1039 14.02 -29.86 6.99
CA SER A 1039 14.16 -29.91 5.52
C SER A 1039 14.46 -31.34 5.03
N GLN A 1040 15.38 -32.05 5.69
CA GLN A 1040 15.70 -33.45 5.36
C GLN A 1040 14.52 -34.40 5.54
N ARG A 1041 13.66 -34.15 6.53
CA ARG A 1041 12.44 -34.94 6.78
C ARG A 1041 11.28 -34.60 5.83
N GLY A 1042 11.48 -33.64 4.92
CA GLY A 1042 10.51 -33.29 3.87
C GLY A 1042 9.62 -32.08 4.18
N LEU A 1043 9.82 -31.39 5.32
CA LEU A 1043 9.07 -30.16 5.61
C LEU A 1043 9.41 -29.08 4.58
N PHE A 1044 8.41 -28.33 4.11
CA PHE A 1044 8.66 -27.16 3.28
C PHE A 1044 9.13 -25.99 4.14
N VAL A 1045 10.45 -25.81 4.19
CA VAL A 1045 11.11 -24.78 4.97
C VAL A 1045 11.26 -23.52 4.11
N CYS A 1046 10.19 -22.73 4.03
CA CYS A 1046 10.26 -21.35 3.55
C CYS A 1046 10.37 -20.38 4.74
N HIS A 1047 10.72 -19.13 4.44
CA HIS A 1047 10.96 -18.11 5.47
C HIS A 1047 9.76 -17.86 6.38
N SER A 1048 8.55 -17.81 5.82
CA SER A 1048 7.30 -17.65 6.59
C SER A 1048 7.09 -18.79 7.59
N VAL A 1049 7.37 -20.05 7.20
CA VAL A 1049 7.31 -21.22 8.08
C VAL A 1049 8.37 -21.15 9.17
N VAL A 1050 9.63 -20.81 8.83
CA VAL A 1050 10.72 -20.68 9.80
C VAL A 1050 10.42 -19.60 10.84
N ALA A 1051 9.94 -18.44 10.39
CA ALA A 1051 9.57 -17.34 11.27
C ALA A 1051 8.44 -17.76 12.23
N ALA A 1052 7.40 -18.44 11.72
CA ALA A 1052 6.29 -18.93 12.53
C ALA A 1052 6.70 -20.02 13.53
N ILE A 1053 7.64 -20.92 13.18
CA ILE A 1053 8.21 -21.90 14.12
C ILE A 1053 8.88 -21.17 15.30
N ALA A 1054 9.74 -20.19 15.00
CA ALA A 1054 10.49 -19.45 16.02
C ALA A 1054 9.56 -18.65 16.95
N SER A 1055 8.54 -18.02 16.39
CA SER A 1055 7.71 -17.06 17.10
C SER A 1055 6.45 -17.63 17.75
N ARG A 1056 5.99 -18.83 17.34
CA ARG A 1056 4.74 -19.45 17.84
C ARG A 1056 5.00 -20.73 18.62
N ILE A 1057 5.83 -21.64 18.09
CA ILE A 1057 6.10 -22.94 18.71
C ILE A 1057 7.28 -22.85 19.68
N LEU A 1058 8.36 -22.18 19.28
CA LEU A 1058 9.58 -22.00 20.09
C LEU A 1058 9.56 -20.73 20.94
N LYS A 1059 8.38 -20.24 21.35
CA LYS A 1059 8.30 -19.10 22.28
C LYS A 1059 9.10 -19.38 23.56
N PRO A 1060 9.68 -18.35 24.20
CA PRO A 1060 10.26 -18.49 25.52
C PRO A 1060 9.27 -19.13 26.49
N GLY A 1061 9.68 -20.21 27.15
CA GLY A 1061 8.80 -20.99 28.03
C GLY A 1061 7.96 -22.08 27.33
N SER A 1062 8.14 -22.30 26.02
CA SER A 1062 7.52 -23.45 25.35
C SER A 1062 8.04 -24.80 25.89
N THR A 1063 7.16 -25.78 25.96
CA THR A 1063 7.44 -27.14 26.45
C THR A 1063 6.79 -28.19 25.54
N PRO A 1064 7.15 -29.49 25.66
CA PRO A 1064 6.41 -30.55 24.97
C PRO A 1064 4.90 -30.55 25.29
N ALA A 1065 4.50 -30.11 26.49
CA ALA A 1065 3.08 -29.99 26.83
C ALA A 1065 2.38 -28.88 26.03
N THR A 1066 3.07 -27.76 25.77
CA THR A 1066 2.52 -26.71 24.90
C THR A 1066 2.41 -27.16 23.45
N ASP A 1067 3.33 -28.02 22.97
CA ASP A 1067 3.26 -28.60 21.62
C ASP A 1067 2.02 -29.48 21.45
N GLN A 1068 1.74 -30.35 22.42
CA GLN A 1068 0.53 -31.19 22.41
C GLN A 1068 -0.74 -30.33 22.51
N LEU A 1069 -0.74 -29.30 23.36
CA LEU A 1069 -1.88 -28.39 23.49
C LEU A 1069 -2.21 -27.73 22.14
N LEU A 1070 -1.21 -27.26 21.40
CA LEU A 1070 -1.42 -26.64 20.09
C LEU A 1070 -2.01 -27.62 19.08
N LEU A 1071 -1.51 -28.85 19.03
CA LEU A 1071 -2.03 -29.89 18.15
C LEU A 1071 -3.51 -30.18 18.46
N ASP A 1072 -3.85 -30.32 19.74
CA ASP A 1072 -5.23 -30.58 20.15
C ASP A 1072 -6.17 -29.41 19.80
N LEU A 1073 -5.74 -28.16 20.02
CA LEU A 1073 -6.53 -26.97 19.71
C LEU A 1073 -6.85 -26.87 18.21
N ILE A 1074 -5.89 -27.22 17.35
CA ILE A 1074 -6.06 -27.23 15.89
C ILE A 1074 -7.04 -28.34 15.47
N ALA A 1075 -6.93 -29.53 16.07
CA ALA A 1075 -7.83 -30.64 15.81
C ALA A 1075 -9.27 -30.34 16.30
N ASP A 1076 -9.40 -29.70 17.47
CA ASP A 1076 -10.68 -29.23 18.02
C ASP A 1076 -11.34 -28.22 17.08
N TRP A 1077 -10.57 -27.27 16.56
CA TRP A 1077 -11.04 -26.27 15.60
C TRP A 1077 -11.59 -26.93 14.32
N GLN A 1078 -10.84 -27.84 13.69
CA GLN A 1078 -11.27 -28.52 12.47
C GLN A 1078 -12.56 -29.32 12.67
N ARG A 1079 -12.68 -30.03 13.79
CA ARG A 1079 -13.89 -30.79 14.12
C ARG A 1079 -15.11 -29.89 14.30
N LEU A 1080 -14.92 -28.72 14.92
CA LEU A 1080 -16.00 -27.75 15.10
C LEU A 1080 -16.46 -27.14 13.78
N GLU A 1081 -15.55 -26.75 12.89
CA GLU A 1081 -15.88 -26.24 11.55
C GLU A 1081 -16.63 -27.28 10.73
N GLN A 1082 -16.16 -28.53 10.74
CA GLN A 1082 -16.82 -29.62 10.03
C GLN A 1082 -18.23 -29.87 10.56
N ARG A 1083 -18.41 -29.86 11.90
CA ARG A 1083 -19.70 -30.05 12.56
C ARG A 1083 -20.69 -28.93 12.30
N LEU A 1084 -20.23 -27.67 12.34
CA LEU A 1084 -21.10 -26.49 12.19
C LEU A 1084 -21.33 -26.11 10.73
N GLY A 1085 -20.49 -26.58 9.80
CA GLY A 1085 -20.64 -26.30 8.38
C GLY A 1085 -20.30 -24.87 7.98
N ILE A 1086 -19.50 -24.16 8.78
CA ILE A 1086 -19.01 -22.78 8.55
C ILE A 1086 -17.57 -22.59 9.05
N ASP A 1087 -16.87 -21.60 8.50
CA ASP A 1087 -15.53 -21.18 8.99
C ASP A 1087 -15.67 -20.46 10.35
N ILE A 1088 -14.78 -20.77 11.30
CA ILE A 1088 -14.79 -20.20 12.65
C ILE A 1088 -13.59 -19.26 12.83
N ASP A 1089 -13.81 -18.06 13.37
CA ASP A 1089 -12.73 -17.10 13.66
C ASP A 1089 -11.86 -17.56 14.83
N LEU A 1090 -10.54 -17.31 14.73
CA LEU A 1090 -9.53 -17.63 15.75
C LEU A 1090 -9.94 -17.16 17.16
N ARG A 1091 -10.55 -15.98 17.28
CA ARG A 1091 -10.95 -15.42 18.59
C ARG A 1091 -12.04 -16.25 19.25
N ILE A 1092 -12.95 -16.83 18.47
CA ILE A 1092 -14.00 -17.70 19.01
C ILE A 1092 -13.36 -18.96 19.61
N ILE A 1093 -12.40 -19.56 18.92
CA ILE A 1093 -11.68 -20.75 19.39
C ILE A 1093 -10.84 -20.43 20.62
N ALA A 1094 -10.10 -19.32 20.62
CA ALA A 1094 -9.33 -18.86 21.78
C ALA A 1094 -10.22 -18.62 23.00
N TYR A 1095 -11.41 -18.04 22.78
CA TYR A 1095 -12.38 -17.81 23.84
C TYR A 1095 -12.95 -19.09 24.44
N LEU A 1096 -13.40 -20.02 23.60
CA LEU A 1096 -13.95 -21.29 24.08
C LEU A 1096 -12.95 -22.03 24.96
N ASN A 1097 -11.68 -22.00 24.56
CA ASN A 1097 -10.61 -22.66 25.29
C ASN A 1097 -10.12 -21.87 26.51
N SER A 1098 -10.38 -20.56 26.61
CA SER A 1098 -10.03 -19.77 27.81
C SER A 1098 -10.89 -20.12 29.04
N ASN A 1099 -12.02 -20.80 28.82
CA ASN A 1099 -12.86 -21.37 29.89
C ASN A 1099 -12.26 -22.62 30.54
N THR A 1100 -11.23 -23.21 29.91
CA THR A 1100 -10.59 -24.43 30.38
C THR A 1100 -9.24 -24.14 31.03
N ASP A 1101 -8.82 -24.98 31.96
CA ASP A 1101 -7.52 -24.93 32.62
C ASP A 1101 -6.40 -25.61 31.81
N ARG A 1102 -6.67 -26.02 30.56
CA ARG A 1102 -5.72 -26.75 29.70
C ARG A 1102 -4.42 -25.98 29.50
N LEU A 1103 -4.53 -24.66 29.32
CA LEU A 1103 -3.38 -23.78 29.19
C LEU A 1103 -2.57 -23.69 30.49
N ASP A 1104 -3.24 -23.56 31.63
CA ASP A 1104 -2.58 -23.46 32.94
C ASP A 1104 -1.79 -24.73 33.25
N ARG A 1105 -2.38 -25.90 33.00
CA ARG A 1105 -1.71 -27.20 33.15
C ARG A 1105 -0.47 -27.34 32.27
N SER A 1106 -0.48 -26.68 31.10
CA SER A 1106 0.64 -26.72 30.14
C SER A 1106 1.74 -25.69 30.43
N LEU A 1107 1.41 -24.62 31.17
CA LEU A 1107 2.32 -23.51 31.52
C LEU A 1107 2.61 -23.40 33.03
N ALA A 1108 2.25 -24.42 33.81
CA ALA A 1108 2.34 -24.44 35.27
C ALA A 1108 3.75 -24.14 35.83
N SER A 1109 4.81 -24.29 35.02
CA SER A 1109 6.19 -23.97 35.40
C SER A 1109 6.58 -22.49 35.26
N ILE A 1110 5.77 -21.66 34.58
CA ILE A 1110 6.12 -20.29 34.17
C ILE A 1110 5.21 -19.24 34.81
N VAL A 1111 3.95 -19.61 35.05
CA VAL A 1111 2.97 -18.72 35.68
C VAL A 1111 3.12 -18.83 37.20
N GLY A 1112 3.98 -18.00 37.78
CA GLY A 1112 3.83 -17.62 39.19
C GLY A 1112 2.48 -16.91 39.38
N ASP A 1113 1.94 -16.90 40.60
CA ASP A 1113 0.66 -16.25 40.95
C ASP A 1113 0.50 -14.93 40.18
N ALA A 1114 -0.28 -14.95 39.10
CA ALA A 1114 -0.53 -13.78 38.27
C ALA A 1114 -1.46 -12.87 39.06
N VAL A 1115 -0.87 -12.06 39.95
CA VAL A 1115 -1.61 -11.20 40.88
C VAL A 1115 -2.36 -10.13 40.09
N GLY A 1116 -3.68 -10.31 39.95
CA GLY A 1116 -4.62 -9.22 39.65
C GLY A 1116 -5.23 -9.15 38.24
N ILE A 1117 -4.98 -10.11 37.34
CA ILE A 1117 -5.67 -10.20 36.04
C ILE A 1117 -6.66 -11.37 36.10
N ASP A 1118 -7.88 -11.22 35.56
CA ASP A 1118 -8.82 -12.34 35.39
C ASP A 1118 -8.12 -13.49 34.64
N PRO A 1119 -7.97 -14.69 35.24
CA PRO A 1119 -7.30 -15.83 34.62
C PRO A 1119 -7.83 -16.13 33.22
N ARG A 1120 -9.14 -15.96 33.00
CA ARG A 1120 -9.76 -16.19 31.70
C ARG A 1120 -9.29 -15.20 30.63
N GLN A 1121 -9.15 -13.92 31.00
CA GLN A 1121 -8.67 -12.88 30.11
C GLN A 1121 -7.20 -13.09 29.72
N TRP A 1122 -6.37 -13.48 30.69
CA TRP A 1122 -4.99 -13.87 30.44
C TRP A 1122 -4.90 -15.07 29.49
N ARG A 1123 -5.69 -16.14 29.73
CA ARG A 1123 -5.72 -17.32 28.85
C ARG A 1123 -6.13 -16.96 27.43
N PHE A 1124 -7.16 -16.12 27.26
CA PHE A 1124 -7.60 -15.67 25.95
C PHE A 1124 -6.49 -14.95 25.17
N GLY A 1125 -5.79 -14.02 25.82
CA GLY A 1125 -4.66 -13.29 25.20
C GLY A 1125 -3.51 -14.23 24.83
N ALA A 1126 -3.16 -15.14 25.72
CA ALA A 1126 -2.12 -16.15 25.49
C ALA A 1126 -2.47 -17.05 24.29
N LEU A 1127 -3.68 -17.63 24.26
CA LEU A 1127 -4.18 -18.47 23.17
C LEU A 1127 -4.19 -17.73 21.83
N THR A 1128 -4.66 -16.48 21.82
CA THR A 1128 -4.67 -15.63 20.62
C THR A 1128 -3.26 -15.39 20.08
N SER A 1129 -2.27 -15.32 20.96
CA SER A 1129 -0.86 -15.13 20.58
C SER A 1129 -0.16 -16.41 20.10
N MET A 1130 -0.67 -17.59 20.46
CA MET A 1130 -0.08 -18.88 20.09
C MET A 1130 -0.70 -19.44 18.81
N LEU A 1131 -2.02 -19.29 18.64
CA LEU A 1131 -2.76 -19.73 17.45
C LEU A 1131 -2.53 -18.80 16.25
N TRP A 1132 -2.67 -19.35 15.04
CA TRP A 1132 -2.59 -18.61 13.77
C TRP A 1132 -3.93 -18.64 13.02
N PRO A 1133 -4.24 -17.60 12.22
CA PRO A 1133 -5.51 -17.52 11.49
C PRO A 1133 -5.62 -18.62 10.44
N ARG A 1134 -6.87 -19.04 10.15
CA ARG A 1134 -7.23 -20.07 9.17
C ARG A 1134 -8.47 -19.66 8.37
N GLY A 1135 -8.88 -20.48 7.40
CA GLY A 1135 -10.11 -20.27 6.63
C GLY A 1135 -10.00 -19.21 5.52
N ASN A 1136 -11.12 -18.82 4.93
CA ASN A 1136 -11.12 -17.93 3.75
C ASN A 1136 -10.49 -16.56 4.00
N SER A 1137 -10.53 -16.08 5.25
CA SER A 1137 -9.94 -14.78 5.62
C SER A 1137 -8.44 -14.67 5.29
N ILE A 1138 -7.71 -15.80 5.25
CA ILE A 1138 -6.30 -15.85 4.85
C ILE A 1138 -6.11 -16.30 3.40
N ARG A 1139 -6.98 -17.17 2.86
CA ARG A 1139 -6.85 -17.72 1.49
C ARG A 1139 -6.99 -16.63 0.42
N GLY A 1140 -8.05 -15.85 0.50
CA GLY A 1140 -8.33 -14.78 -0.48
C GLY A 1140 -7.35 -13.61 -0.43
N ARG A 1141 -6.52 -13.53 0.61
CA ARG A 1141 -5.66 -12.36 0.87
C ARG A 1141 -4.54 -12.19 -0.15
N LYS A 1142 -4.02 -13.29 -0.69
CA LYS A 1142 -3.02 -13.26 -1.78
C LYS A 1142 -3.54 -12.51 -3.00
N LEU A 1143 -4.86 -12.48 -3.17
CA LEU A 1143 -5.57 -11.87 -4.29
C LEU A 1143 -6.33 -10.60 -3.88
N ASP A 1144 -5.96 -9.97 -2.76
CA ASP A 1144 -6.58 -8.72 -2.33
C ASP A 1144 -6.20 -7.58 -3.28
N THR A 1145 -7.18 -7.02 -3.97
CA THR A 1145 -6.99 -5.99 -4.99
C THR A 1145 -7.71 -4.71 -4.60
N TYR A 1146 -6.95 -3.61 -4.54
CA TYR A 1146 -7.50 -2.31 -4.23
C TYR A 1146 -8.08 -1.62 -5.47
N ASN A 1147 -9.38 -1.29 -5.44
CA ASN A 1147 -10.01 -0.40 -6.41
C ASN A 1147 -10.45 0.91 -5.72
N PRO A 1148 -10.00 2.09 -6.20
CA PRO A 1148 -10.32 3.37 -5.58
C PRO A 1148 -11.74 3.88 -5.85
N PHE A 1149 -12.49 3.24 -6.75
CA PHE A 1149 -13.82 3.66 -7.22
C PHE A 1149 -14.92 2.72 -6.71
N VAL A 1150 -14.67 1.41 -6.68
CA VAL A 1150 -15.65 0.42 -6.22
C VAL A 1150 -15.06 -0.47 -5.13
N LYS A 1151 -15.88 -0.84 -4.14
CA LYS A 1151 -15.51 -1.87 -3.17
C LYS A 1151 -15.75 -3.24 -3.78
N LEU A 1152 -14.67 -3.95 -4.08
CA LEU A 1152 -14.73 -5.33 -4.56
C LEU A 1152 -15.04 -6.30 -3.40
N PRO A 1153 -15.81 -7.38 -3.63
CA PRO A 1153 -15.95 -8.48 -2.67
C PRO A 1153 -14.61 -9.14 -2.35
N ASP A 1154 -14.46 -9.69 -1.14
CA ASP A 1154 -13.27 -10.47 -0.76
C ASP A 1154 -13.11 -11.68 -1.73
N ALA A 1155 -11.89 -11.95 -2.20
CA ALA A 1155 -11.58 -13.05 -3.11
C ALA A 1155 -11.74 -14.44 -2.44
N ASP A 1156 -11.96 -15.48 -3.25
CA ASP A 1156 -12.10 -16.87 -2.80
C ASP A 1156 -11.55 -17.83 -3.86
N CYS A 1157 -10.29 -18.23 -3.69
CA CYS A 1157 -9.56 -19.01 -4.70
C CYS A 1157 -10.24 -20.34 -5.04
N GLU A 1158 -10.86 -21.01 -4.06
CA GLU A 1158 -11.53 -22.29 -4.23
C GLU A 1158 -12.73 -22.17 -5.19
N LEU A 1159 -13.42 -21.04 -5.19
CA LEU A 1159 -14.53 -20.78 -6.11
C LEU A 1159 -14.09 -20.85 -7.58
N VAL A 1160 -12.92 -20.32 -7.91
CA VAL A 1160 -12.38 -20.32 -9.28
C VAL A 1160 -11.67 -21.65 -9.59
N ARG A 1161 -10.90 -22.20 -8.64
CA ARG A 1161 -10.19 -23.49 -8.80
C ARG A 1161 -11.14 -24.63 -9.12
N ASP A 1162 -12.25 -24.74 -8.41
CA ASP A 1162 -13.24 -25.79 -8.66
C ASP A 1162 -13.85 -25.68 -10.06
N CYS A 1163 -14.07 -24.45 -10.55
CA CYS A 1163 -14.60 -24.20 -11.89
C CYS A 1163 -13.59 -24.46 -13.02
N LEU A 1164 -12.29 -24.32 -12.75
CA LEU A 1164 -11.23 -24.69 -13.69
C LEU A 1164 -11.09 -26.21 -13.87
N GLY A 1165 -11.69 -27.01 -12.99
CA GLY A 1165 -11.51 -28.47 -12.98
C GLY A 1165 -10.13 -28.90 -12.45
N GLY A 1166 -9.99 -30.20 -12.14
CA GLY A 1166 -8.78 -30.76 -11.54
C GLY A 1166 -7.50 -30.56 -12.37
N GLY A 1167 -6.34 -30.73 -11.72
CA GLY A 1167 -5.03 -30.67 -12.36
C GLY A 1167 -4.78 -31.78 -13.40
N PRO A 1168 -3.60 -31.78 -14.06
CA PRO A 1168 -3.22 -32.84 -14.99
C PRO A 1168 -3.34 -34.23 -14.34
N PHE A 1169 -3.55 -35.26 -15.16
CA PHE A 1169 -3.72 -36.63 -14.67
C PHE A 1169 -2.53 -37.03 -13.77
N ILE A 1170 -2.82 -37.56 -12.58
CA ILE A 1170 -1.79 -37.93 -11.60
C ILE A 1170 -1.39 -39.39 -11.82
N VAL A 1171 -0.08 -39.62 -11.99
CA VAL A 1171 0.55 -40.94 -12.06
C VAL A 1171 1.40 -41.12 -10.82
N SER A 1172 1.26 -42.25 -10.13
CA SER A 1172 2.09 -42.55 -8.95
C SER A 1172 3.45 -43.10 -9.39
N LEU A 1173 4.54 -42.57 -8.81
CA LEU A 1173 5.88 -43.11 -8.99
C LEU A 1173 5.99 -44.56 -8.46
N ALA A 1174 5.07 -44.99 -7.59
CA ALA A 1174 5.01 -46.35 -7.10
C ALA A 1174 4.44 -47.36 -8.13
N ASP A 1175 3.80 -46.89 -9.20
CA ASP A 1175 3.22 -47.76 -10.22
C ASP A 1175 4.32 -48.40 -11.08
N ALA A 1176 4.22 -49.70 -11.37
CA ALA A 1176 5.26 -50.41 -12.12
C ALA A 1176 5.44 -49.89 -13.57
N ASP A 1177 4.37 -49.35 -14.16
CA ASP A 1177 4.29 -48.81 -15.52
C ASP A 1177 4.21 -47.26 -15.54
N TRP A 1178 4.59 -46.59 -14.45
CA TRP A 1178 4.47 -45.14 -14.30
C TRP A 1178 5.02 -44.36 -15.51
N ARG A 1179 6.14 -44.82 -16.09
CA ARG A 1179 6.78 -44.15 -17.24
C ARG A 1179 5.92 -44.20 -18.49
N GLU A 1180 5.33 -45.35 -18.80
CA GLU A 1180 4.45 -45.52 -19.96
C GLU A 1180 3.18 -44.69 -19.80
N GLN A 1181 2.63 -44.63 -18.58
CA GLN A 1181 1.49 -43.78 -18.26
C GLN A 1181 1.83 -42.29 -18.43
N VAL A 1182 2.97 -41.83 -17.91
CA VAL A 1182 3.45 -40.45 -18.05
C VAL A 1182 3.61 -40.08 -19.53
N VAL A 1183 4.30 -40.91 -20.32
CA VAL A 1183 4.50 -40.66 -21.75
C VAL A 1183 3.16 -40.61 -22.49
N ARG A 1184 2.26 -41.58 -22.24
CA ARG A 1184 0.93 -41.60 -22.85
C ARG A 1184 0.12 -40.35 -22.52
N ARG A 1185 0.16 -39.90 -21.26
CA ARG A 1185 -0.54 -38.69 -20.81
C ARG A 1185 0.07 -37.42 -21.37
N LEU A 1186 1.39 -37.34 -21.50
CA LEU A 1186 2.03 -36.23 -22.21
C LEU A 1186 1.62 -36.16 -23.69
N VAL A 1187 1.47 -37.31 -24.37
CA VAL A 1187 1.03 -37.35 -25.78
C VAL A 1187 -0.46 -37.01 -25.92
N CYS A 1188 -1.32 -37.52 -25.04
CA CYS A 1188 -2.78 -37.33 -25.14
C CYS A 1188 -3.25 -35.98 -24.57
N ASP A 1189 -2.70 -35.58 -23.42
CA ASP A 1189 -3.21 -34.52 -22.57
C ASP A 1189 -2.24 -33.33 -22.47
N ASN A 1190 -1.06 -33.39 -23.13
CA ASN A 1190 0.05 -32.42 -23.11
C ASN A 1190 0.70 -32.15 -21.74
N ALA A 1191 0.10 -32.63 -20.66
CA ALA A 1191 0.60 -32.50 -19.30
C ALA A 1191 0.25 -33.71 -18.45
N VAL A 1192 1.08 -34.02 -17.46
CA VAL A 1192 0.86 -35.09 -16.47
C VAL A 1192 1.57 -34.78 -15.16
N THR A 1193 0.99 -35.19 -14.05
CA THR A 1193 1.60 -35.01 -12.73
C THR A 1193 2.17 -36.34 -12.25
N LEU A 1194 3.46 -36.37 -11.91
CA LEU A 1194 4.12 -37.51 -11.28
C LEU A 1194 4.15 -37.31 -9.76
N LEU A 1195 3.53 -38.21 -9.02
CA LEU A 1195 3.44 -38.20 -7.56
C LEU A 1195 4.53 -39.08 -6.95
N GLY A 1196 5.42 -38.48 -6.16
CA GLY A 1196 6.37 -39.20 -5.28
C GLY A 1196 6.09 -38.91 -3.81
N ASN A 1197 6.59 -39.75 -2.90
CA ASN A 1197 6.55 -39.49 -1.46
C ASN A 1197 7.91 -38.99 -0.95
N ALA A 1198 7.95 -38.40 0.25
CA ALA A 1198 9.19 -37.89 0.85
C ALA A 1198 10.31 -38.94 0.97
N GLU A 1199 9.97 -40.20 1.19
CA GLU A 1199 10.92 -41.32 1.29
C GLU A 1199 11.56 -41.69 -0.07
N SER A 1200 10.90 -41.35 -1.18
CA SER A 1200 11.32 -41.64 -2.56
C SER A 1200 12.00 -40.46 -3.27
N LEU A 1201 12.38 -39.40 -2.55
CA LEU A 1201 13.00 -38.18 -3.11
C LEU A 1201 14.14 -38.46 -4.11
N SER A 1202 15.00 -39.44 -3.81
CA SER A 1202 16.09 -39.84 -4.70
C SER A 1202 15.58 -40.48 -6.00
N ASN A 1203 14.56 -41.34 -5.92
CA ASN A 1203 13.93 -41.98 -7.07
C ASN A 1203 13.14 -40.97 -7.91
N LEU A 1204 12.42 -40.06 -7.26
CA LEU A 1204 11.71 -38.97 -7.92
C LEU A 1204 12.70 -38.06 -8.65
N ARG A 1205 13.83 -37.70 -8.04
CA ARG A 1205 14.90 -36.94 -8.70
C ARG A 1205 15.43 -37.66 -9.95
N LEU A 1206 15.68 -38.96 -9.87
CA LEU A 1206 16.14 -39.76 -11.02
C LEU A 1206 15.06 -39.82 -12.12
N ALA A 1207 13.79 -40.00 -11.75
CA ALA A 1207 12.66 -40.00 -12.69
C ALA A 1207 12.52 -38.66 -13.41
N ILE A 1208 12.67 -37.53 -12.70
CA ILE A 1208 12.68 -36.19 -13.31
C ILE A 1208 13.80 -36.06 -14.33
N LEU A 1209 15.03 -36.41 -13.93
CA LEU A 1209 16.19 -36.31 -14.82
C LEU A 1209 16.04 -37.20 -16.06
N ASP A 1210 15.51 -38.41 -15.89
CA ASP A 1210 15.28 -39.37 -16.98
C ASP A 1210 14.18 -38.90 -17.95
N LEU A 1211 13.07 -38.35 -17.43
CA LEU A 1211 12.02 -37.75 -18.26
C LEU A 1211 12.51 -36.51 -19.03
N MET A 1212 13.32 -35.65 -18.42
CA MET A 1212 13.86 -34.46 -19.09
C MET A 1212 14.94 -34.81 -20.12
N ALA A 1213 15.71 -35.88 -19.89
CA ALA A 1213 16.79 -36.29 -20.78
C ALA A 1213 16.32 -37.03 -22.04
N GLN A 1214 15.17 -37.70 -21.99
CA GLN A 1214 14.64 -38.48 -23.11
C GLN A 1214 13.47 -37.76 -23.80
N PRO A 1215 13.51 -37.53 -25.12
CA PRO A 1215 12.40 -36.94 -25.83
C PRO A 1215 11.21 -37.91 -25.95
N VAL A 1216 10.01 -37.37 -25.92
CA VAL A 1216 8.75 -38.05 -26.17
C VAL A 1216 8.39 -37.92 -27.65
N ASP A 1217 8.07 -39.04 -28.29
CA ASP A 1217 7.58 -39.09 -29.67
C ASP A 1217 6.08 -38.73 -29.72
N VAL A 1218 5.78 -37.57 -30.31
CA VAL A 1218 4.41 -37.08 -30.55
C VAL A 1218 3.99 -37.26 -32.02
N GLY A 1219 4.64 -38.17 -32.75
CA GLY A 1219 4.38 -38.51 -34.14
C GLY A 1219 5.31 -37.81 -35.12
N LEU A 1220 5.13 -36.50 -35.33
CA LEU A 1220 5.95 -35.72 -36.29
C LEU A 1220 7.17 -35.05 -35.64
N LEU A 1221 7.21 -34.97 -34.32
CA LEU A 1221 8.23 -34.27 -33.53
C LEU A 1221 8.68 -35.15 -32.36
N LEU A 1222 9.94 -34.94 -31.96
CA LEU A 1222 10.50 -35.45 -30.72
C LEU A 1222 10.64 -34.29 -29.75
N LEU A 1223 9.83 -34.26 -28.69
CA LEU A 1223 9.76 -33.14 -27.75
C LEU A 1223 10.26 -33.55 -26.37
N HIS A 1224 11.08 -32.70 -25.75
CA HIS A 1224 11.54 -32.96 -24.39
C HIS A 1224 10.49 -32.48 -23.37
N PRO A 1225 10.04 -33.36 -22.44
CA PRO A 1225 9.23 -32.95 -21.30
C PRO A 1225 9.94 -31.87 -20.48
N ARG A 1226 9.20 -30.86 -20.07
CA ARG A 1226 9.67 -29.81 -19.15
C ARG A 1226 8.91 -29.92 -17.85
N VAL A 1227 9.57 -29.64 -16.74
CA VAL A 1227 8.91 -29.54 -15.43
C VAL A 1227 8.17 -28.22 -15.39
N ARG A 1228 6.83 -28.29 -15.33
CA ARG A 1228 5.92 -27.15 -15.23
C ARG A 1228 5.80 -26.65 -13.79
N SER A 1229 5.62 -27.56 -12.84
CA SER A 1229 5.48 -27.22 -11.42
C SER A 1229 5.97 -28.33 -10.50
N VAL A 1230 6.35 -27.95 -9.29
CA VAL A 1230 6.63 -28.88 -8.19
C VAL A 1230 5.82 -28.40 -6.98
N GLN A 1231 4.87 -29.22 -6.55
CA GLN A 1231 4.03 -28.95 -5.39
C GLN A 1231 4.32 -29.96 -4.30
N ARG A 1232 4.25 -29.53 -3.05
CA ARG A 1232 4.37 -30.41 -1.88
C ARG A 1232 3.08 -30.38 -1.11
N HIS A 1233 2.44 -31.53 -0.94
CA HIS A 1233 1.18 -31.66 -0.22
C HIS A 1233 1.21 -32.89 0.68
N SER A 1234 0.97 -32.70 1.98
CA SER A 1234 0.70 -33.79 2.94
C SER A 1234 1.70 -34.96 2.90
N GLY A 1235 3.00 -34.66 2.74
CA GLY A 1235 4.09 -35.67 2.67
C GLY A 1235 4.40 -36.21 1.27
N ASN A 1236 3.63 -35.82 0.26
CA ASN A 1236 3.87 -36.12 -1.15
C ASN A 1236 4.46 -34.93 -1.90
N ILE A 1237 5.13 -35.23 -3.01
CA ILE A 1237 5.73 -34.30 -3.94
C ILE A 1237 5.13 -34.58 -5.31
N GLU A 1238 4.38 -33.63 -5.83
CA GLU A 1238 3.76 -33.67 -7.14
C GLU A 1238 4.63 -32.88 -8.12
N VAL A 1239 5.10 -33.53 -9.18
CA VAL A 1239 5.88 -32.90 -10.24
C VAL A 1239 5.08 -32.93 -11.52
N THR A 1240 4.61 -31.76 -11.95
CA THR A 1240 3.87 -31.65 -13.21
C THR A 1240 4.85 -31.51 -14.36
N PHE A 1241 4.72 -32.36 -15.37
CA PHE A 1241 5.44 -32.29 -16.63
C PHE A 1241 4.52 -31.82 -17.75
N GLU A 1242 5.09 -31.18 -18.76
CA GLU A 1242 4.38 -30.76 -19.97
C GLU A 1242 5.25 -30.86 -21.24
N LEU A 1243 4.60 -30.84 -22.40
CA LEU A 1243 5.23 -30.70 -23.72
C LEU A 1243 4.96 -29.30 -24.30
N ALA A 1244 5.97 -28.42 -24.25
CA ALA A 1244 5.84 -27.01 -24.65
C ALA A 1244 5.43 -26.82 -26.12
N GLU A 1245 5.99 -27.60 -27.04
CA GLU A 1245 5.71 -27.49 -28.49
C GLU A 1245 4.59 -28.43 -28.99
N GLY A 1246 3.81 -29.03 -28.09
CA GLY A 1246 2.65 -29.87 -28.44
C GLY A 1246 1.52 -29.02 -29.03
N VAL A 1247 1.57 -28.82 -30.35
CA VAL A 1247 0.59 -28.11 -31.20
C VAL A 1247 0.49 -26.61 -30.91
N GLN A 1248 1.44 -25.84 -31.46
CA GLN A 1248 1.14 -24.49 -31.99
C GLN A 1248 0.68 -24.62 -33.44
#